data_AF-A0A9W6C539-F1
#
_entry.id   AF-A0A9W6C539-F1
#
_cell.length_a   1.000
_cell.length_b   1.000
_cell.length_c   1.000
_cell.angle_alpha   90.00
_cell.angle_beta   90.00
_cell.angle_gamma   90.00
#
_symmetry.space_group_name_H-M   'P 1'
#
loop_
_entity.id
_entity.type
_entity.pdbx_description
1 polymer ?
#
loop_
_entity_poly.entity_id
_entity_poly.type
_entity_poly.pdbx_seq_one_letter_code
_entity_poly.pdbx_strand_id
1 'polypeptide(L)'
;MKKIKEKEIKGIYGIALLLFLIFLFVPVIVLFQQSLAGESGLSLAHYSEMLTQRGFGLAVRHSLEVSIVSAVVATLLAFLLAYTVHYTNAPGKYKKFIRLAAQLPMLLPTITYGFAIIYSFGKQGLLTRLFGRQLFDIYGFNGLVIGYVIYTLPVSFMLLSNTMEYIDKKFMVVSRIMGDSPMKTFQQTIIRPLLGTFATSFVQCFFLCFTDYGIPESVGGEYEVVATVLYNEMLGSIPNFNNGAVVAVIMLIPSIVSILLLKFLERYNIRYTKISAIELKKNKTRDILCSVGSAVILICVFAVFAVIFIMPFIQEWPYQAVFTLDHFRDVFNDNTLTAVYKNSLFVAFMTAIFGTLLAYGCALASARSSLRGSAKQVVESTALITNTIPGMVIGIAYMLVFSGTSLQNTFLLIIICNMIHYFSTPYLMIKNALLKLNTSWEATAKLLGDSWGKTLIRIITPNMSSTLLEVFGYYFVNAMVTVSAVIFIAGARTMVITTKIKELQYFMKFNEIFVLSILILLTNLCIKGVLVLLSDRKKSEFKVKKEKKIMKMKSVTAMFMACLMAGSVMLGGCSGSDAASGSSEDQIIIYSNADEEAVDAMKKTLDDNGYEGEYVFQTFGTSELGGKLIAEGKNLEADMVTMSSFYLDSAQEQNSMFKDLTFDYTTLSENDSSDFYAPITKQEGAIIVNTELLKENNLDTPTCIKDLADPQYKDMISVTDIKSSSTAWLLIQALVSEYGEEEAQNILSDIYANAGDNIEDSGSAPLKKVRAGEVAVGFGLRHQAVADKEEGLPIDYVDPTEGNFSLTESVAVLDKDNGDKADKAMEMAQCIIEKGREELQKTYPLAVYEGETDSDNKSAYPKVFQEKLTVDLLEKHQEISEAAK
;
A
#
# COMPACT_ATOMS: atom_id res chain seq x y z
N MET A 1 -54.36 8.15 7.33
CA MET A 1 -53.15 7.32 7.16
C MET A 1 -52.37 7.27 8.47
N LYS A 2 -52.46 6.19 9.25
CA LYS A 2 -51.65 6.03 10.49
C LYS A 2 -50.17 6.00 10.09
N LYS A 3 -49.35 6.90 10.67
CA LYS A 3 -47.88 6.80 10.63
C LYS A 3 -47.48 5.47 11.24
N ILE A 4 -47.20 4.48 10.40
CA ILE A 4 -46.77 3.16 10.87
C ILE A 4 -45.43 3.35 11.56
N LYS A 5 -45.29 2.72 12.73
CA LYS A 5 -44.04 2.66 13.50
C LYS A 5 -43.01 1.87 12.67
N GLU A 6 -42.25 2.54 11.81
CA GLU A 6 -41.05 2.02 11.13
C GLU A 6 -39.91 1.78 12.14
N LYS A 7 -40.17 0.98 13.19
CA LYS A 7 -39.19 0.73 14.27
C LYS A 7 -37.92 0.06 13.73
N GLU A 8 -38.08 -0.86 12.79
CA GLU A 8 -36.97 -1.63 12.20
C GLU A 8 -36.02 -0.73 11.40
N ILE A 9 -36.54 0.11 10.49
CA ILE A 9 -35.73 1.07 9.72
C ILE A 9 -35.06 2.10 10.64
N LYS A 10 -35.77 2.57 11.67
CA LYS A 10 -35.19 3.49 12.66
C LYS A 10 -34.08 2.83 13.48
N GLY A 11 -34.20 1.54 13.79
CA GLY A 11 -33.14 0.75 14.42
C GLY A 11 -31.91 0.62 13.54
N ILE A 12 -32.09 0.23 12.27
CA ILE A 12 -30.99 0.14 11.28
C ILE A 12 -30.30 1.49 11.12
N TYR A 13 -31.07 2.57 10.99
CA TYR A 13 -30.54 3.93 10.93
C TYR A 13 -29.74 4.30 12.19
N GLY A 14 -30.26 3.97 13.38
CA GLY A 14 -29.59 4.24 14.65
C GLY A 14 -28.25 3.51 14.78
N ILE A 15 -28.21 2.22 14.42
CA ILE A 15 -26.98 1.42 14.43
C ILE A 15 -25.96 1.98 13.44
N ALA A 16 -26.38 2.31 12.21
CA ALA A 16 -25.49 2.89 11.22
C ALA A 16 -24.92 4.24 11.68
N LEU A 17 -25.75 5.10 12.27
CA LEU A 17 -25.31 6.40 12.77
C LEU A 17 -24.35 6.27 13.94
N LEU A 18 -24.58 5.32 14.85
CA LEU A 18 -23.66 5.00 15.94
C LEU A 18 -22.31 4.50 15.41
N LEU A 19 -22.35 3.64 14.39
CA LEU A 19 -21.13 3.14 13.74
C LEU A 19 -20.33 4.28 13.10
N PHE A 20 -20.97 5.18 12.34
CA PHE A 20 -20.28 6.36 11.80
C PHE A 20 -19.82 7.33 12.88
N LEU A 21 -20.57 7.48 13.97
CA LEU A 21 -20.14 8.33 15.08
C LEU A 21 -18.82 7.83 15.68
N ILE A 22 -18.77 6.54 16.02
CA ILE A 22 -17.63 5.92 16.70
C ILE A 22 -16.43 5.78 15.78
N PHE A 23 -16.63 5.36 14.53
CA PHE A 23 -15.52 4.97 13.66
C PHE A 23 -15.23 5.97 12.54
N LEU A 24 -16.01 7.04 12.35
CA LEU A 24 -15.66 8.10 11.41
C LEU A 24 -15.47 9.43 12.13
N PHE A 25 -16.47 9.90 12.88
CA PHE A 25 -16.45 11.24 13.44
C PHE A 25 -15.51 11.36 14.64
N VAL A 26 -15.50 10.39 15.57
CA VAL A 26 -14.60 10.42 16.73
C VAL A 26 -13.11 10.40 16.30
N PRO A 27 -12.65 9.47 15.43
CA PRO A 27 -11.27 9.47 14.94
C PRO A 27 -10.86 10.79 14.29
N VAL A 28 -11.71 11.33 13.43
CA VAL A 28 -11.43 12.61 12.75
C VAL A 28 -11.34 13.76 13.75
N ILE A 29 -12.23 13.81 14.76
CA ILE A 29 -12.17 14.84 15.81
C ILE A 29 -10.89 14.72 16.62
N VAL A 30 -10.48 13.50 17.00
CA VAL A 30 -9.24 13.27 17.75
C VAL A 30 -8.03 13.70 16.92
N LEU A 31 -8.01 13.39 15.62
CA LEU A 31 -6.96 13.86 14.71
C LEU A 31 -6.88 15.39 14.65
N PHE A 32 -8.04 16.09 14.55
CA PHE A 32 -8.07 17.54 14.61
C PHE A 32 -7.60 18.10 15.95
N GLN A 33 -7.97 17.46 17.07
CA GLN A 33 -7.51 17.85 18.40
C GLN A 33 -6.00 17.69 18.54
N GLN A 34 -5.45 16.58 18.06
CA GLN A 34 -4.01 16.32 18.07
C GLN A 34 -3.25 17.39 17.26
N SER A 35 -3.78 17.79 16.09
CA SER A 35 -3.15 18.85 15.28
C SER A 35 -3.09 20.22 15.97
N LEU A 36 -3.96 20.46 16.96
CA LEU A 36 -4.04 21.71 17.71
C LEU A 36 -3.49 21.57 19.14
N ALA A 37 -2.95 20.42 19.52
CA ALA A 37 -2.41 20.21 20.84
C ALA A 37 -1.16 21.11 21.04
N GLY A 38 -0.92 21.53 22.28
CA GLY A 38 0.25 22.30 22.68
C GLY A 38 0.47 22.16 24.18
N GLU A 39 1.67 22.49 24.65
CA GLU A 39 2.12 22.22 26.03
C GLU A 39 1.19 22.79 27.12
N SER A 40 0.49 23.89 26.85
CA SER A 40 -0.42 24.56 27.80
C SER A 40 -1.86 24.77 27.29
N GLY A 41 -2.25 24.13 26.18
CA GLY A 41 -3.59 24.27 25.59
C GLY A 41 -3.60 24.20 24.06
N LEU A 42 -4.67 24.71 23.43
CA LEU A 42 -4.76 24.74 21.97
C LEU A 42 -3.72 25.71 21.38
N SER A 43 -2.86 25.19 20.50
CA SER A 43 -1.77 25.94 19.86
C SER A 43 -1.81 25.79 18.34
N LEU A 44 -1.33 26.81 17.64
CA LEU A 44 -1.06 26.76 16.19
C LEU A 44 0.44 26.63 15.90
N ALA A 45 1.26 26.34 16.92
CA ALA A 45 2.71 26.21 16.80
C ALA A 45 3.09 25.11 15.78
N HIS A 46 2.49 23.92 15.87
CA HIS A 46 2.74 22.83 14.94
C HIS A 46 2.37 23.17 13.49
N TYR A 47 1.32 23.99 13.28
CA TYR A 47 1.01 24.50 11.95
C TYR A 47 2.08 25.46 11.43
N SER A 48 2.60 26.36 12.29
CA SER A 48 3.69 27.23 11.87
C SER A 48 4.97 26.45 11.58
N GLU A 49 5.33 25.49 12.45
CA GLU A 49 6.50 24.64 12.34
C GLU A 49 6.48 23.86 11.01
N MET A 50 5.38 23.14 10.74
CA MET A 50 5.18 22.40 9.50
C MET A 50 5.20 23.27 8.25
N LEU A 51 4.59 24.46 8.30
CA LEU A 51 4.60 25.37 7.14
C LEU A 51 5.99 26.01 6.91
N THR A 52 6.83 26.09 7.95
CA THR A 52 8.21 26.58 7.85
C THR A 52 9.24 25.48 7.61
N GLN A 53 8.89 24.21 7.81
CA GLN A 53 9.79 23.08 7.60
C GLN A 53 10.28 23.08 6.14
N ARG A 54 11.60 22.94 5.99
CA ARG A 54 12.25 22.83 4.68
C ARG A 54 11.70 21.56 4.00
N GLY A 55 11.31 21.67 2.73
CA GLY A 55 10.75 20.54 1.97
C GLY A 55 9.22 20.42 1.98
N PHE A 56 8.51 20.74 3.08
CA PHE A 56 7.05 20.52 3.14
C PHE A 56 6.25 21.30 2.07
N GLY A 57 6.56 22.59 1.89
CA GLY A 57 5.94 23.40 0.84
C GLY A 57 6.24 22.89 -0.57
N LEU A 58 7.43 22.28 -0.77
CA LEU A 58 7.82 21.65 -2.01
C LEU A 58 7.01 20.35 -2.23
N ALA A 59 6.87 19.50 -1.22
CA ALA A 59 6.05 18.28 -1.29
C ALA A 59 4.58 18.56 -1.61
N VAL A 60 3.99 19.63 -1.06
CA VAL A 60 2.64 20.09 -1.42
C VAL A 60 2.56 20.50 -2.89
N ARG A 61 3.54 21.29 -3.37
CA ARG A 61 3.62 21.68 -4.78
C ARG A 61 3.78 20.46 -5.68
N HIS A 62 4.68 19.55 -5.33
CA HIS A 62 4.95 18.30 -6.05
C HIS A 62 3.69 17.46 -6.22
N SER A 63 2.94 17.28 -5.12
CA SER A 63 1.68 16.55 -5.09
C SER A 63 0.61 17.19 -5.98
N LEU A 64 0.51 18.53 -5.97
CA LEU A 64 -0.43 19.26 -6.82
C LEU A 64 -0.04 19.15 -8.31
N GLU A 65 1.23 19.37 -8.64
CA GLU A 65 1.74 19.37 -10.00
C GLU A 65 1.54 17.99 -10.67
N VAL A 66 1.99 16.93 -10.00
CA VAL A 66 1.88 15.56 -10.51
C VAL A 66 0.42 15.10 -10.64
N SER A 67 -0.43 15.47 -9.67
CA SER A 67 -1.85 15.09 -9.67
C SER A 67 -2.64 15.80 -10.75
N ILE A 68 -2.37 17.10 -10.99
CA ILE A 68 -3.05 17.87 -12.04
C ILE A 68 -2.66 17.33 -13.42
N VAL A 69 -1.37 17.15 -13.68
CA VAL A 69 -0.89 16.65 -14.99
C VAL A 69 -1.43 15.26 -15.26
N SER A 70 -1.32 14.35 -14.29
CA SER A 70 -1.84 12.98 -14.41
C SER A 70 -3.36 12.96 -14.64
N ALA A 71 -4.12 13.79 -13.92
CA ALA A 71 -5.58 13.86 -14.09
C ALA A 71 -6.01 14.37 -15.46
N VAL A 72 -5.31 15.36 -16.03
CA VAL A 72 -5.55 15.83 -17.41
C VAL A 72 -5.25 14.72 -18.41
N VAL A 73 -4.06 14.13 -18.33
CA VAL A 73 -3.61 13.10 -19.29
C VAL A 73 -4.53 11.87 -19.22
N ALA A 74 -4.82 11.36 -18.02
CA ALA A 74 -5.71 10.22 -17.83
C ALA A 74 -7.11 10.49 -18.39
N THR A 75 -7.66 11.68 -18.16
CA THR A 75 -8.99 12.08 -18.68
C THR A 75 -9.01 12.15 -20.20
N LEU A 76 -7.94 12.65 -20.84
CA LEU A 76 -7.81 12.70 -22.29
C LEU A 76 -7.68 11.30 -22.91
N LEU A 77 -6.84 10.43 -22.33
CA LEU A 77 -6.66 9.05 -22.79
C LEU A 77 -7.94 8.23 -22.63
N ALA A 78 -8.60 8.34 -21.46
CA ALA A 78 -9.88 7.71 -21.20
C ALA A 78 -10.97 8.18 -22.17
N PHE A 79 -10.98 9.47 -22.52
CA PHE A 79 -11.88 10.00 -23.54
C PHE A 79 -11.65 9.34 -24.90
N LEU A 80 -10.40 9.19 -25.33
CA LEU A 80 -10.08 8.51 -26.60
C LEU A 80 -10.55 7.06 -26.61
N LEU A 81 -10.34 6.32 -25.50
CA LEU A 81 -10.82 4.95 -25.36
C LEU A 81 -12.36 4.87 -25.37
N ALA A 82 -13.04 5.72 -24.58
CA ALA A 82 -14.50 5.77 -24.50
C ALA A 82 -15.13 6.20 -25.84
N TYR A 83 -14.53 7.18 -26.52
CA TYR A 83 -14.93 7.64 -27.84
C TYR A 83 -14.85 6.51 -28.87
N THR A 84 -13.76 5.74 -28.83
CA THR A 84 -13.56 4.57 -29.71
C THR A 84 -14.67 3.54 -29.48
N VAL A 85 -15.03 3.26 -28.24
CA VAL A 85 -16.10 2.30 -27.91
C VAL A 85 -17.48 2.77 -28.41
N HIS A 86 -17.84 4.04 -28.19
CA HIS A 86 -19.22 4.51 -28.37
C HIS A 86 -19.53 5.19 -29.70
N TYR A 87 -18.54 5.83 -30.34
CA TYR A 87 -18.74 6.69 -31.51
C TYR A 87 -18.07 6.18 -32.80
N THR A 88 -17.31 5.08 -32.76
CA THR A 88 -16.71 4.45 -33.96
C THR A 88 -17.43 3.16 -34.36
N ASN A 89 -17.18 2.66 -35.58
CA ASN A 89 -17.66 1.34 -36.04
C ASN A 89 -16.62 0.22 -35.86
N ALA A 90 -15.73 0.34 -34.87
CA ALA A 90 -14.77 -0.73 -34.58
C ALA A 90 -15.46 -2.08 -34.30
N PRO A 91 -14.81 -3.23 -34.58
CA PRO A 91 -15.40 -4.54 -34.38
C PRO A 91 -15.95 -4.73 -32.97
N GLY A 92 -17.13 -5.34 -32.83
CA GLY A 92 -17.78 -5.52 -31.52
C GLY A 92 -16.93 -6.29 -30.50
N LYS A 93 -16.12 -7.26 -30.96
CA LYS A 93 -15.13 -7.97 -30.12
C LYS A 93 -14.04 -7.03 -29.60
N TYR A 94 -13.52 -6.15 -30.45
CA TYR A 94 -12.49 -5.18 -30.07
C TYR A 94 -13.02 -4.15 -29.06
N LYS A 95 -14.26 -3.68 -29.21
CA LYS A 95 -14.90 -2.79 -28.22
C LYS A 95 -15.06 -3.45 -26.85
N LYS A 96 -15.40 -4.74 -26.81
CA LYS A 96 -15.45 -5.51 -25.55
C LYS A 96 -14.06 -5.68 -24.95
N PHE A 97 -13.05 -5.94 -25.78
CA PHE A 97 -11.65 -5.99 -25.35
C PHE A 97 -11.22 -4.68 -24.70
N ILE A 98 -11.45 -3.52 -25.35
CA ILE A 98 -11.11 -2.20 -24.76
C ILE A 98 -11.77 -2.03 -23.38
N ARG A 99 -13.06 -2.36 -23.24
CA ARG A 99 -13.77 -2.21 -21.95
C ARG A 99 -13.17 -3.07 -20.84
N LEU A 100 -12.72 -4.28 -21.15
CA LEU A 100 -12.11 -5.19 -20.17
C LEU A 100 -10.67 -4.75 -19.87
N ALA A 101 -9.89 -4.48 -20.92
CA ALA A 101 -8.50 -4.08 -20.82
C ALA A 101 -8.30 -2.78 -20.03
N ALA A 102 -9.11 -1.76 -20.32
CA ALA A 102 -9.03 -0.47 -19.63
C ALA A 102 -9.38 -0.55 -18.13
N GLN A 103 -10.02 -1.63 -17.67
CA GLN A 103 -10.39 -1.83 -16.27
C GLN A 103 -9.42 -2.74 -15.50
N LEU A 104 -8.50 -3.41 -16.20
CA LEU A 104 -7.61 -4.41 -15.60
C LEU A 104 -6.65 -3.81 -14.55
N PRO A 105 -6.04 -2.62 -14.76
CA PRO A 105 -5.13 -2.03 -13.79
C PRO A 105 -5.74 -1.93 -12.38
N MET A 106 -6.99 -1.46 -12.28
CA MET A 106 -7.72 -1.26 -11.01
C MET A 106 -7.79 -2.51 -10.09
N LEU A 107 -7.46 -3.70 -10.60
CA LEU A 107 -7.47 -4.95 -9.84
C LEU A 107 -6.15 -5.24 -9.11
N LEU A 108 -5.13 -4.38 -9.25
CA LEU A 108 -3.81 -4.51 -8.64
C LEU A 108 -3.53 -3.40 -7.60
N PRO A 109 -2.75 -3.67 -6.54
CA PRO A 109 -2.26 -2.67 -5.58
C PRO A 109 -1.42 -1.59 -6.25
N THR A 110 -1.51 -0.34 -5.79
CA THR A 110 -0.80 0.81 -6.38
C THR A 110 0.72 0.71 -6.26
N ILE A 111 1.23 0.17 -5.14
CA ILE A 111 2.67 -0.14 -4.95
C ILE A 111 3.22 -1.00 -6.11
N THR A 112 2.47 -2.00 -6.56
CA THR A 112 2.90 -2.88 -7.66
C THR A 112 3.17 -2.12 -8.96
N TYR A 113 2.52 -0.97 -9.18
CA TYR A 113 2.68 -0.17 -10.40
C TYR A 113 4.05 0.50 -10.43
N GLY A 114 4.54 0.98 -9.29
CA GLY A 114 5.87 1.57 -9.20
C GLY A 114 6.93 0.55 -9.58
N PHE A 115 6.89 -0.65 -9.00
CA PHE A 115 7.82 -1.72 -9.35
C PHE A 115 7.71 -2.18 -10.80
N ALA A 116 6.49 -2.27 -11.32
CA ALA A 116 6.30 -2.58 -12.73
C ALA A 116 6.96 -1.53 -13.64
N ILE A 117 6.98 -0.25 -13.24
CA ILE A 117 7.68 0.82 -13.96
C ILE A 117 9.20 0.67 -13.83
N ILE A 118 9.73 0.46 -12.62
CA ILE A 118 11.17 0.27 -12.38
C ILE A 118 11.71 -0.87 -13.24
N TYR A 119 11.10 -2.05 -13.15
CA TYR A 119 11.55 -3.22 -13.91
C TYR A 119 11.23 -3.14 -15.41
N SER A 120 10.33 -2.24 -15.84
CA SER A 120 10.09 -2.00 -17.27
C SER A 120 11.10 -1.03 -17.86
N PHE A 121 11.29 0.12 -17.23
CA PHE A 121 11.96 1.30 -17.79
C PHE A 121 13.21 1.74 -17.04
N GLY A 122 13.56 1.12 -15.92
CA GLY A 122 14.80 1.40 -15.18
C GLY A 122 16.06 1.08 -15.98
N LYS A 123 17.23 1.37 -15.43
CA LYS A 123 18.53 1.25 -16.13
C LYS A 123 18.77 -0.16 -16.69
N GLN A 124 18.36 -1.19 -15.94
CA GLN A 124 18.41 -2.59 -16.37
C GLN A 124 17.02 -3.19 -16.65
N GLY A 125 16.00 -2.34 -16.86
CA GLY A 125 14.63 -2.78 -17.11
C GLY A 125 14.45 -3.55 -18.42
N LEU A 126 13.37 -4.33 -18.50
CA LEU A 126 13.04 -5.18 -19.65
C LEU A 126 12.96 -4.38 -20.96
N LEU A 127 12.30 -3.22 -20.96
CA LEU A 127 12.18 -2.38 -22.15
C LEU A 127 13.48 -1.61 -22.43
N THR A 128 14.18 -1.18 -21.40
CA THR A 128 15.49 -0.51 -21.53
C THR A 128 16.51 -1.42 -22.23
N ARG A 129 16.59 -2.69 -21.83
CA ARG A 129 17.42 -3.70 -22.51
C ARG A 129 16.96 -3.99 -23.93
N LEU A 130 15.65 -4.02 -24.19
CA LEU A 130 15.11 -4.21 -25.54
C LEU A 130 15.46 -3.05 -26.49
N PHE A 131 15.45 -1.82 -25.99
CA PHE A 131 15.77 -0.61 -26.77
C PHE A 131 17.25 -0.22 -26.75
N GLY A 132 18.07 -0.87 -25.91
CA GLY A 132 19.50 -0.59 -25.72
C GLY A 132 19.81 0.76 -25.07
N ARG A 133 18.80 1.46 -24.54
CA ARG A 133 18.94 2.73 -23.81
C ARG A 133 17.71 2.99 -22.95
N GLN A 134 17.91 3.70 -21.85
CA GLN A 134 16.80 4.19 -21.03
C GLN A 134 16.06 5.30 -21.78
N LEU A 135 14.73 5.21 -21.86
CA LEU A 135 13.92 6.13 -22.66
C LEU A 135 13.68 7.48 -21.98
N PHE A 136 13.56 7.46 -20.66
CA PHE A 136 13.31 8.61 -19.80
C PHE A 136 13.69 8.23 -18.36
N ASP A 137 13.91 9.25 -17.53
CA ASP A 137 14.11 9.02 -16.11
C ASP A 137 12.84 8.49 -15.45
N ILE A 138 12.99 7.40 -14.71
CA ILE A 138 11.87 6.69 -14.07
C ILE A 138 11.58 7.21 -12.68
N TYR A 139 12.56 7.80 -12.01
CA TYR A 139 12.36 8.34 -10.68
C TYR A 139 11.86 9.78 -10.79
N GLY A 140 11.14 10.21 -9.76
CA GLY A 140 10.51 11.52 -9.71
C GLY A 140 9.32 11.70 -10.66
N PHE A 141 9.17 12.92 -11.18
CA PHE A 141 7.94 13.39 -11.81
C PHE A 141 7.42 12.48 -12.94
N ASN A 142 8.30 12.00 -13.83
CA ASN A 142 7.90 11.21 -15.00
C ASN A 142 7.34 9.83 -14.62
N GLY A 143 8.02 9.12 -13.71
CA GLY A 143 7.56 7.83 -13.20
C GLY A 143 6.22 7.94 -12.50
N LEU A 144 6.08 8.96 -11.64
CA LEU A 144 4.82 9.24 -10.95
C LEU A 144 3.68 9.51 -11.93
N VAL A 145 3.89 10.35 -12.96
CA VAL A 145 2.86 10.63 -13.98
C VAL A 145 2.46 9.35 -14.72
N ILE A 146 3.42 8.50 -15.10
CA ILE A 146 3.12 7.24 -15.80
C ILE A 146 2.29 6.32 -14.90
N GLY A 147 2.74 6.10 -13.66
CA GLY A 147 2.04 5.27 -12.68
C GLY A 147 0.62 5.77 -12.43
N TYR A 148 0.47 7.07 -12.18
CA TYR A 148 -0.82 7.68 -11.91
C TYR A 148 -1.77 7.70 -13.10
N VAL A 149 -1.27 7.92 -14.32
CA VAL A 149 -2.09 7.81 -15.52
C VAL A 149 -2.64 6.41 -15.66
N ILE A 150 -1.80 5.37 -15.47
CA ILE A 150 -2.23 3.97 -15.56
C ILE A 150 -3.24 3.63 -14.46
N TYR A 151 -2.98 4.07 -13.22
CA TYR A 151 -3.85 3.84 -12.06
C TYR A 151 -5.23 4.50 -12.20
N THR A 152 -5.28 5.75 -12.67
CA THR A 152 -6.53 6.53 -12.73
C THR A 152 -7.30 6.38 -14.06
N LEU A 153 -6.67 5.82 -15.10
CA LEU A 153 -7.29 5.55 -16.40
C LEU A 153 -8.58 4.71 -16.30
N PRO A 154 -8.66 3.60 -15.53
CA PRO A 154 -9.89 2.82 -15.36
C PRO A 154 -11.08 3.65 -14.86
N VAL A 155 -10.84 4.46 -13.83
CA VAL A 155 -11.88 5.27 -13.17
C VAL A 155 -12.41 6.33 -14.12
N SER A 156 -11.50 7.06 -14.78
CA SER A 156 -11.86 8.05 -15.80
C SER A 156 -12.62 7.41 -16.99
N PHE A 157 -12.12 6.28 -17.49
CA PHE A 157 -12.75 5.55 -18.59
C PHE A 157 -14.17 5.11 -18.23
N MET A 158 -14.39 4.61 -17.01
CA MET A 158 -15.71 4.22 -16.54
C MET A 158 -16.68 5.41 -16.51
N LEU A 159 -16.27 6.55 -15.95
CA LEU A 159 -17.11 7.75 -15.89
C LEU A 159 -17.50 8.25 -17.29
N LEU A 160 -16.51 8.41 -18.18
CA LEU A 160 -16.73 8.89 -19.54
C LEU A 160 -17.53 7.90 -20.38
N SER A 161 -17.20 6.61 -20.34
CA SER A 161 -17.93 5.57 -21.05
C SER A 161 -19.39 5.49 -20.61
N ASN A 162 -19.66 5.60 -19.31
CA ASN A 162 -21.02 5.56 -18.77
C ASN A 162 -21.83 6.77 -19.26
N THR A 163 -21.29 7.98 -19.24
CA THR A 163 -22.02 9.14 -19.77
C THR A 163 -22.24 9.05 -21.28
N MET A 164 -21.20 8.64 -22.04
CA MET A 164 -21.30 8.50 -23.50
C MET A 164 -22.34 7.47 -23.94
N GLU A 165 -22.61 6.45 -23.12
CA GLU A 165 -23.66 5.46 -23.39
C GLU A 165 -25.07 6.07 -23.42
N TYR A 166 -25.30 7.13 -22.63
CA TYR A 166 -26.61 7.78 -22.50
C TYR A 166 -26.84 8.97 -23.44
N ILE A 167 -25.79 9.51 -24.08
CA ILE A 167 -25.92 10.64 -25.02
C ILE A 167 -26.65 10.18 -26.30
N ASP A 168 -27.75 10.85 -26.64
CA ASP A 168 -28.51 10.53 -27.86
C ASP A 168 -27.74 10.94 -29.12
N LYS A 169 -27.35 9.92 -29.90
CA LYS A 169 -26.61 10.08 -31.15
C LYS A 169 -27.40 10.83 -32.23
N LYS A 170 -28.72 11.02 -32.09
CA LYS A 170 -29.56 11.82 -33.02
C LYS A 170 -29.08 13.26 -33.13
N PHE A 171 -28.54 13.84 -32.06
CA PHE A 171 -28.07 15.22 -32.10
C PHE A 171 -26.97 15.45 -33.15
N MET A 172 -26.14 14.43 -33.43
CA MET A 172 -25.15 14.50 -34.52
C MET A 172 -25.81 14.57 -35.91
N VAL A 173 -26.92 13.85 -36.10
CA VAL A 173 -27.67 13.85 -37.36
C VAL A 173 -28.39 15.19 -37.53
N VAL A 174 -29.05 15.67 -36.47
CA VAL A 174 -29.76 16.97 -36.47
C VAL A 174 -28.80 18.13 -36.74
N SER A 175 -27.69 18.23 -36.02
CA SER A 175 -26.68 19.30 -36.22
C SER A 175 -26.18 19.33 -37.68
N ARG A 176 -25.95 18.16 -38.28
CA ARG A 176 -25.55 18.08 -39.70
C ARG A 176 -26.66 18.50 -40.66
N ILE A 177 -27.92 18.16 -40.39
CA ILE A 177 -29.08 18.63 -41.18
C ILE A 177 -29.22 20.16 -41.08
N MET A 178 -28.90 20.74 -39.92
CA MET A 178 -28.88 22.20 -39.71
C MET A 178 -27.69 22.91 -40.38
N GLY A 179 -26.82 22.18 -41.09
CA GLY A 179 -25.69 22.75 -41.83
C GLY A 179 -24.46 23.06 -40.97
N ASP A 180 -24.37 22.54 -39.74
CA ASP A 180 -23.18 22.73 -38.91
C ASP A 180 -21.96 21.99 -39.48
N SER A 181 -20.77 22.59 -39.29
CA SER A 181 -19.49 21.97 -39.64
C SER A 181 -19.18 20.78 -38.72
N PRO A 182 -18.36 19.80 -39.14
CA PRO A 182 -18.04 18.62 -38.34
C PRO A 182 -17.45 18.94 -36.95
N MET A 183 -16.64 20.00 -36.85
CA MET A 183 -16.07 20.46 -35.58
C MET A 183 -17.13 21.05 -34.66
N LYS A 184 -18.04 21.85 -35.21
CA LYS A 184 -19.16 22.44 -34.46
C LYS A 184 -20.13 21.34 -33.98
N THR A 185 -20.43 20.36 -34.84
CA THR A 185 -21.17 19.16 -34.45
C THR A 185 -20.48 18.42 -33.31
N PHE A 186 -19.17 18.15 -33.41
CA PHE A 186 -18.41 17.46 -32.35
C PHE A 186 -18.47 18.23 -31.02
N GLN A 187 -18.22 19.54 -31.05
CA GLN A 187 -18.22 20.37 -29.85
C GLN A 187 -19.61 20.44 -29.19
N GLN A 188 -20.67 20.60 -29.98
CA GLN A 188 -22.03 20.75 -29.45
C GLN A 188 -22.67 19.43 -29.01
N THR A 189 -22.37 18.33 -29.70
CA THR A 189 -23.07 17.05 -29.48
C THR A 189 -22.30 16.09 -28.58
N ILE A 190 -20.97 16.25 -28.45
CA ILE A 190 -20.12 15.36 -27.65
C ILE A 190 -19.48 16.14 -26.51
N ILE A 191 -18.69 17.19 -26.80
CA ILE A 191 -17.93 17.90 -25.75
C ILE A 191 -18.85 18.60 -24.75
N ARG A 192 -19.80 19.42 -25.21
CA ARG A 192 -20.70 20.19 -24.32
C ARG A 192 -21.48 19.29 -23.34
N PRO A 193 -22.13 18.19 -23.78
CA PRO A 193 -22.77 17.24 -22.86
C PRO A 193 -21.81 16.57 -21.89
N LEU A 194 -20.55 16.36 -22.28
CA LEU A 194 -19.54 15.71 -21.46
C LEU A 194 -18.78 16.66 -20.53
N LEU A 195 -18.96 18.00 -20.62
CA LEU A 195 -18.21 18.95 -19.78
C LEU A 195 -18.33 18.65 -18.28
N GLY A 196 -19.53 18.30 -17.82
CA GLY A 196 -19.75 17.88 -16.43
C GLY A 196 -18.95 16.62 -16.08
N THR A 197 -19.02 15.59 -16.92
CA THR A 197 -18.28 14.34 -16.72
C THR A 197 -16.77 14.50 -16.85
N PHE A 198 -16.28 15.37 -17.74
CA PHE A 198 -14.86 15.69 -17.84
C PHE A 198 -14.35 16.30 -16.55
N ALA A 199 -15.09 17.26 -16.00
CA ALA A 199 -14.72 17.90 -14.76
C ALA A 199 -14.82 16.91 -13.58
N THR A 200 -15.86 16.05 -13.54
CA THR A 200 -15.95 14.96 -12.55
C THR A 200 -14.80 13.96 -12.66
N SER A 201 -14.43 13.56 -13.88
CA SER A 201 -13.31 12.68 -14.16
C SER A 201 -12.00 13.29 -13.70
N PHE A 202 -11.74 14.55 -14.08
CA PHE A 202 -10.54 15.27 -13.68
C PHE A 202 -10.40 15.34 -12.16
N VAL A 203 -11.47 15.75 -11.46
CA VAL A 203 -11.44 15.86 -10.00
C VAL A 203 -11.22 14.50 -9.34
N GLN A 204 -11.85 13.44 -9.85
CA GLN A 204 -11.69 12.10 -9.30
C GLN A 204 -10.26 11.57 -9.52
N CYS A 205 -9.69 11.77 -10.71
CA CYS A 205 -8.30 11.40 -10.99
C CYS A 205 -7.33 12.20 -10.11
N PHE A 206 -7.53 13.52 -10.01
CA PHE A 206 -6.71 14.39 -9.16
C PHE A 206 -6.72 13.92 -7.71
N PHE A 207 -7.90 13.64 -7.16
CA PHE A 207 -8.03 13.17 -5.78
C PHE A 207 -7.35 11.81 -5.55
N LEU A 208 -7.51 10.87 -6.48
CA LEU A 208 -6.85 9.56 -6.39
C LEU A 208 -5.33 9.66 -6.50
N CYS A 209 -4.80 10.56 -7.33
CA CYS A 209 -3.35 10.82 -7.41
C CYS A 209 -2.83 11.49 -6.14
N PHE A 210 -3.50 12.55 -5.68
CA PHE A 210 -3.04 13.36 -4.55
C PHE A 210 -2.97 12.60 -3.23
N THR A 211 -3.78 11.54 -3.10
CA THR A 211 -3.93 10.77 -1.85
C THR A 211 -3.25 9.41 -1.88
N ASP A 212 -2.71 9.00 -3.03
CA ASP A 212 -2.05 7.71 -3.16
C ASP A 212 -0.64 7.77 -2.59
N TYR A 213 -0.33 6.79 -1.77
CA TYR A 213 0.98 6.57 -1.15
C TYR A 213 1.81 5.57 -1.96
N GLY A 214 1.16 4.57 -2.57
CA GLY A 214 1.86 3.40 -3.10
C GLY A 214 2.77 3.69 -4.29
N ILE A 215 2.32 4.48 -5.26
CA ILE A 215 3.16 4.83 -6.43
C ILE A 215 4.35 5.72 -6.01
N PRO A 216 4.15 6.81 -5.24
CA PRO A 216 5.24 7.63 -4.75
C PRO A 216 6.29 6.90 -3.95
N GLU A 217 5.87 6.01 -3.06
CA GLU A 217 6.77 5.21 -2.24
C GLU A 217 7.70 4.31 -3.07
N SER A 218 7.31 3.94 -4.29
CA SER A 218 8.13 3.08 -5.14
C SER A 218 8.98 3.85 -6.16
N VAL A 219 8.46 4.91 -6.80
CA VAL A 219 9.14 5.63 -7.91
C VAL A 219 9.31 7.12 -7.65
N GLY A 220 9.09 7.58 -6.42
CA GLY A 220 9.20 8.99 -6.03
C GLY A 220 10.64 9.51 -6.08
N GLY A 221 11.62 8.72 -5.63
CA GLY A 221 13.00 9.19 -5.50
C GLY A 221 13.06 10.46 -4.64
N GLU A 222 13.79 11.48 -5.09
CA GLU A 222 13.85 12.79 -4.42
C GLU A 222 12.54 13.60 -4.50
N TYR A 223 11.60 13.18 -5.35
CA TYR A 223 10.34 13.87 -5.55
C TYR A 223 9.33 13.47 -4.47
N GLU A 224 9.51 14.01 -3.27
CA GLU A 224 8.60 13.77 -2.15
C GLU A 224 7.21 14.36 -2.41
N VAL A 225 6.18 13.64 -1.95
CA VAL A 225 4.77 14.07 -1.99
C VAL A 225 4.18 14.07 -0.59
N VAL A 226 3.05 14.74 -0.40
CA VAL A 226 2.44 14.90 0.92
C VAL A 226 2.09 13.54 1.56
N ALA A 227 1.77 12.53 0.75
CA ALA A 227 1.46 11.19 1.24
C ALA A 227 2.69 10.46 1.84
N THR A 228 3.89 10.63 1.26
CA THR A 228 5.14 10.03 1.78
C THR A 228 5.61 10.80 3.00
N VAL A 229 5.53 12.13 2.98
CA VAL A 229 5.82 12.96 4.17
C VAL A 229 4.90 12.58 5.33
N LEU A 230 3.60 12.38 5.08
CA LEU A 230 2.67 11.93 6.12
C LEU A 230 3.05 10.58 6.72
N TYR A 231 3.56 9.66 5.90
CA TYR A 231 4.03 8.36 6.38
C TYR A 231 5.30 8.53 7.23
N ASN A 232 6.29 9.28 6.76
CA ASN A 232 7.56 9.50 7.45
C ASN A 232 7.39 10.24 8.78
N GLU A 233 6.51 11.24 8.86
CA GLU A 233 6.24 11.93 10.13
C GLU A 233 5.56 11.03 11.18
N MET A 234 4.85 9.98 10.75
CA MET A 234 4.06 9.10 11.63
C MET A 234 4.76 7.78 11.98
N LEU A 235 5.58 7.26 11.07
CA LEU A 235 6.25 5.95 11.17
C LEU A 235 7.75 6.02 10.81
N GLY A 236 8.32 7.21 10.72
CA GLY A 236 9.77 7.39 10.56
C GLY A 236 10.53 7.12 11.85
N SER A 237 11.85 7.31 11.79
CA SER A 237 12.80 7.03 12.88
C SER A 237 12.44 7.69 14.21
N ILE A 238 11.82 8.87 14.14
CA ILE A 238 11.42 9.70 15.28
C ILE A 238 10.02 10.20 14.98
N PRO A 239 8.97 9.49 15.44
CA PRO A 239 7.60 9.85 15.12
C PRO A 239 7.18 11.15 15.77
N ASN A 240 6.62 12.06 14.97
CA ASN A 240 5.99 13.27 15.46
C ASN A 240 4.49 13.27 15.14
N PHE A 241 3.70 12.72 16.07
CA PHE A 241 2.25 12.58 15.92
C PHE A 241 1.51 13.91 15.72
N ASN A 242 2.02 15.01 16.28
CA ASN A 242 1.39 16.32 16.16
C ASN A 242 1.60 16.89 14.75
N ASN A 243 2.83 16.82 14.25
CA ASN A 243 3.22 17.25 12.91
C ASN A 243 2.52 16.38 11.85
N GLY A 244 2.53 15.06 12.01
CA GLY A 244 1.77 14.14 11.15
C GLY A 244 0.26 14.41 11.14
N ALA A 245 -0.34 14.78 12.28
CA ALA A 245 -1.75 15.19 12.33
C ALA A 245 -2.02 16.48 11.54
N VAL A 246 -1.10 17.47 11.57
CA VAL A 246 -1.19 18.68 10.74
C VAL A 246 -1.12 18.34 9.25
N VAL A 247 -0.18 17.49 8.84
CA VAL A 247 -0.07 17.02 7.45
C VAL A 247 -1.37 16.33 7.00
N ALA A 248 -1.93 15.47 7.85
CA ALA A 248 -3.21 14.81 7.60
C ALA A 248 -4.38 15.80 7.42
N VAL A 249 -4.45 16.85 8.24
CA VAL A 249 -5.45 17.92 8.10
C VAL A 249 -5.27 18.68 6.78
N ILE A 250 -4.03 19.00 6.39
CA ILE A 250 -3.73 19.66 5.13
C ILE A 250 -4.17 18.82 3.94
N MET A 251 -4.01 17.48 3.99
CA MET A 251 -4.52 16.57 2.96
C MET A 251 -6.06 16.57 2.82
N LEU A 252 -6.81 16.97 3.86
CA LEU A 252 -8.27 17.09 3.77
C LEU A 252 -8.72 18.30 2.96
N ILE A 253 -7.91 19.37 2.89
CA ILE A 253 -8.29 20.63 2.24
C ILE A 253 -8.58 20.44 0.75
N PRO A 254 -7.67 19.86 -0.08
CA PRO A 254 -7.93 19.62 -1.49
C PRO A 254 -9.14 18.71 -1.74
N SER A 255 -9.40 17.79 -0.82
CA SER A 255 -10.50 16.85 -0.87
C SER A 255 -11.86 17.52 -0.65
N ILE A 256 -11.93 18.44 0.31
CA ILE A 256 -13.11 19.29 0.54
C ILE A 256 -13.35 20.20 -0.68
N VAL A 257 -12.31 20.86 -1.19
CA VAL A 257 -12.39 21.72 -2.38
C VAL A 257 -12.89 20.93 -3.60
N SER A 258 -12.32 19.74 -3.83
CA SER A 258 -12.71 18.82 -4.90
C SER A 258 -14.20 18.47 -4.85
N ILE A 259 -14.74 18.20 -3.67
CA ILE A 259 -16.16 17.85 -3.52
C ILE A 259 -17.09 19.06 -3.63
N LEU A 260 -16.71 20.23 -3.11
CA LEU A 260 -17.46 21.46 -3.35
C LEU A 260 -17.54 21.77 -4.84
N LEU A 261 -16.42 21.56 -5.55
CA LEU A 261 -16.34 21.72 -7.00
C LEU A 261 -17.18 20.67 -7.72
N LEU A 262 -17.14 19.39 -7.33
CA LEU A 262 -18.02 18.33 -7.88
C LEU A 262 -19.50 18.66 -7.70
N LYS A 263 -19.91 19.05 -6.49
CA LYS A 263 -21.30 19.42 -6.19
C LYS A 263 -21.76 20.64 -6.98
N PHE A 264 -20.87 21.60 -7.18
CA PHE A 264 -21.12 22.73 -8.07
C PHE A 264 -21.25 22.29 -9.53
N LEU A 265 -20.42 21.35 -10.00
CA LEU A 265 -20.44 20.85 -11.37
C LEU A 265 -21.65 19.96 -11.67
N GLU A 266 -22.20 19.26 -10.68
CA GLU A 266 -23.40 18.43 -10.84
C GLU A 266 -24.59 19.22 -11.43
N ARG A 267 -24.68 20.53 -11.16
CA ARG A 267 -25.74 21.39 -11.72
C ARG A 267 -25.68 21.54 -13.25
N TYR A 268 -24.52 21.26 -13.84
CA TYR A 268 -24.28 21.30 -15.28
C TYR A 268 -24.43 19.92 -15.93
N ASN A 269 -24.66 18.87 -15.15
CA ASN A 269 -24.69 17.51 -15.64
C ASN A 269 -26.06 17.21 -16.29
N ILE A 270 -26.07 16.98 -17.61
CA ILE A 270 -27.31 16.79 -18.37
C ILE A 270 -27.80 15.34 -18.18
N ARG A 271 -28.93 15.16 -17.49
CA ARG A 271 -29.53 13.84 -17.26
C ARG A 271 -30.31 13.37 -18.50
N TYR A 272 -29.69 12.49 -19.30
CA TYR A 272 -30.37 11.82 -20.42
C TYR A 272 -31.16 10.59 -19.94
N THR A 273 -32.40 10.46 -20.39
CA THR A 273 -33.35 9.42 -19.91
C THR A 273 -33.63 8.32 -20.94
N LYS A 274 -33.13 8.45 -22.18
CA LYS A 274 -33.40 7.49 -23.26
C LYS A 274 -32.12 7.13 -24.01
N ILE A 275 -31.82 5.83 -24.07
CA ILE A 275 -30.78 5.26 -24.93
C ILE A 275 -31.37 5.16 -26.34
N SER A 276 -30.75 5.82 -27.32
CA SER A 276 -31.15 5.75 -28.73
C SER A 276 -30.17 4.85 -29.49
N ALA A 277 -30.68 3.74 -30.00
CA ALA A 277 -29.92 2.83 -30.85
C ALA A 277 -29.99 3.37 -32.28
N ILE A 278 -28.90 3.98 -32.76
CA ILE A 278 -28.76 4.43 -34.15
C ILE A 278 -27.48 3.86 -34.73
N GLU A 279 -27.56 3.48 -36.01
CA GLU A 279 -26.42 3.12 -36.82
C GLU A 279 -25.50 4.33 -37.05
N LEU A 280 -24.28 4.24 -36.52
CA LEU A 280 -23.24 5.25 -36.75
C LEU A 280 -22.85 5.22 -38.24
N LYS A 281 -22.78 6.40 -38.88
CA LYS A 281 -22.30 6.50 -40.28
C LYS A 281 -20.88 5.92 -40.36
N LYS A 282 -20.64 5.05 -41.36
CA LYS A 282 -19.33 4.44 -41.62
C LYS A 282 -18.32 5.52 -42.02
N ASN A 283 -17.22 5.61 -41.29
CA ASN A 283 -16.10 6.49 -41.64
C ASN A 283 -14.79 5.74 -41.40
N LYS A 284 -14.23 5.16 -42.47
CA LYS A 284 -13.06 4.27 -42.38
C LYS A 284 -11.84 4.96 -41.74
N THR A 285 -11.58 6.23 -42.04
CA THR A 285 -10.40 6.95 -41.52
C THR A 285 -10.50 7.18 -40.02
N ARG A 286 -11.65 7.70 -39.54
CA ARG A 286 -11.92 7.85 -38.10
C ARG A 286 -11.84 6.50 -37.39
N ASP A 287 -12.50 5.49 -37.94
CA ASP A 287 -12.61 4.18 -37.30
C ASP A 287 -11.23 3.51 -37.18
N ILE A 288 -10.35 3.64 -38.19
CA ILE A 288 -8.96 3.16 -38.13
C ILE A 288 -8.13 3.99 -37.15
N LEU A 289 -8.13 5.32 -37.26
CA LEU A 289 -7.30 6.18 -36.41
C LEU A 289 -7.62 6.01 -34.92
N CYS A 290 -8.91 5.98 -34.57
CA CYS A 290 -9.34 5.74 -33.20
C CYS A 290 -9.00 4.32 -32.72
N SER A 291 -9.12 3.30 -33.59
CA SER A 291 -8.77 1.92 -33.21
C SER A 291 -7.26 1.75 -33.02
N VAL A 292 -6.44 2.37 -33.87
CA VAL A 292 -4.97 2.36 -33.71
C VAL A 292 -4.57 3.15 -32.46
N GLY A 293 -5.14 4.34 -32.25
CA GLY A 293 -4.90 5.13 -31.05
C GLY A 293 -5.26 4.37 -29.77
N SER A 294 -6.43 3.71 -29.72
CA SER A 294 -6.80 2.88 -28.57
C SER A 294 -5.90 1.66 -28.40
N ALA A 295 -5.42 1.06 -29.50
CA ALA A 295 -4.49 -0.05 -29.42
C ALA A 295 -3.14 0.39 -28.84
N VAL A 296 -2.60 1.52 -29.29
CA VAL A 296 -1.34 2.08 -28.78
C VAL A 296 -1.44 2.38 -27.29
N ILE A 297 -2.51 3.06 -26.84
CA ILE A 297 -2.72 3.36 -25.43
C ILE A 297 -2.74 2.06 -24.60
N LEU A 298 -3.49 1.06 -25.03
CA LEU A 298 -3.57 -0.21 -24.30
C LEU A 298 -2.24 -0.98 -24.33
N ILE A 299 -1.51 -0.97 -25.46
CA ILE A 299 -0.19 -1.60 -25.54
C ILE A 299 0.78 -0.91 -24.58
N CYS A 300 0.81 0.41 -24.50
CA CYS A 300 1.67 1.12 -23.55
C CYS A 300 1.32 0.77 -22.09
N VAL A 301 0.03 0.72 -21.76
CA VAL A 301 -0.43 0.31 -20.43
C VAL A 301 0.00 -1.13 -20.12
N PHE A 302 -0.24 -2.07 -21.04
CA PHE A 302 0.11 -3.48 -20.82
C PHE A 302 1.60 -3.76 -20.89
N ALA A 303 2.40 -2.95 -21.58
CA ALA A 303 3.85 -3.09 -21.61
C ALA A 303 4.44 -2.97 -20.20
N VAL A 304 3.91 -2.03 -19.39
CA VAL A 304 4.29 -1.90 -17.97
C VAL A 304 3.89 -3.13 -17.17
N PHE A 305 2.67 -3.64 -17.37
CA PHE A 305 2.22 -4.84 -16.66
C PHE A 305 2.88 -6.14 -17.13
N ALA A 306 3.51 -6.17 -18.30
CA ALA A 306 4.12 -7.40 -18.84
C ALA A 306 5.18 -7.96 -17.88
N VAL A 307 5.95 -7.07 -17.25
CA VAL A 307 6.97 -7.41 -16.26
C VAL A 307 6.41 -8.22 -15.09
N ILE A 308 5.23 -7.86 -14.56
CA ILE A 308 4.60 -8.59 -13.45
C ILE A 308 4.35 -10.05 -13.83
N PHE A 309 4.08 -10.34 -15.11
CA PHE A 309 3.85 -11.70 -15.60
C PHE A 309 5.11 -12.43 -16.07
N ILE A 310 6.22 -11.71 -16.26
CA ILE A 310 7.46 -12.27 -16.80
C ILE A 310 8.47 -12.52 -15.68
N MET A 311 8.68 -11.53 -14.80
CA MET A 311 9.73 -11.57 -13.77
C MET A 311 9.62 -12.76 -12.81
N PRO A 312 8.43 -13.15 -12.30
CA PRO A 312 8.29 -14.33 -11.44
C PRO A 312 8.74 -15.66 -12.06
N PHE A 313 8.94 -15.70 -13.38
CA PHE A 313 9.38 -16.89 -14.10
C PHE A 313 10.87 -16.84 -14.45
N ILE A 314 11.61 -15.84 -13.98
CA ILE A 314 13.04 -15.68 -14.21
C ILE A 314 13.77 -15.94 -12.89
N GLN A 315 14.84 -16.71 -12.94
CA GLN A 315 15.63 -17.06 -11.75
C GLN A 315 16.19 -15.81 -11.07
N GLU A 316 17.02 -15.05 -11.77
CA GLU A 316 17.58 -13.81 -11.23
C GLU A 316 17.78 -12.78 -12.33
N TRP A 317 17.02 -11.69 -12.27
CA TRP A 317 17.16 -10.59 -13.21
C TRP A 317 18.25 -9.62 -12.70
N PRO A 318 19.19 -9.15 -13.54
CA PRO A 318 19.26 -9.33 -14.99
C PRO A 318 20.33 -10.32 -15.51
N TYR A 319 21.05 -11.03 -14.62
CA TYR A 319 22.21 -11.86 -14.98
C TYR A 319 21.85 -13.33 -15.29
N GLN A 320 20.88 -13.91 -14.58
CA GLN A 320 20.45 -15.30 -14.75
C GLN A 320 19.02 -15.37 -15.32
N ALA A 321 18.89 -15.06 -16.61
CA ALA A 321 17.62 -15.11 -17.34
C ALA A 321 17.14 -16.54 -17.70
N VAL A 322 17.17 -17.45 -16.73
CA VAL A 322 16.71 -18.85 -16.86
C VAL A 322 15.27 -18.96 -16.36
N PHE A 323 14.45 -19.74 -17.08
CA PHE A 323 13.08 -19.99 -16.67
C PHE A 323 13.04 -20.81 -15.37
N THR A 324 12.34 -20.32 -14.34
CA THR A 324 12.11 -21.05 -13.09
C THR A 324 10.66 -20.94 -12.60
N LEU A 325 10.27 -21.87 -11.72
CA LEU A 325 9.04 -21.83 -10.92
C LEU A 325 9.33 -21.79 -9.41
N ASP A 326 10.60 -21.64 -9.03
CA ASP A 326 11.04 -21.69 -7.63
C ASP A 326 10.39 -20.56 -6.82
N HIS A 327 10.33 -19.34 -7.36
CA HIS A 327 9.64 -18.20 -6.72
C HIS A 327 8.18 -18.50 -6.33
N PHE A 328 7.44 -19.24 -7.17
CA PHE A 328 6.08 -19.65 -6.81
C PHE A 328 6.10 -20.71 -5.71
N ARG A 329 7.01 -21.68 -5.80
CA ARG A 329 7.16 -22.74 -4.80
C ARG A 329 7.53 -22.15 -3.45
N ASP A 330 8.41 -21.17 -3.40
CA ASP A 330 8.87 -20.53 -2.16
C ASP A 330 7.72 -19.75 -1.50
N VAL A 331 6.97 -18.95 -2.28
CA VAL A 331 5.80 -18.23 -1.78
C VAL A 331 4.70 -19.17 -1.24
N PHE A 332 4.49 -20.34 -1.86
CA PHE A 332 3.50 -21.31 -1.41
C PHE A 332 3.97 -22.21 -0.26
N ASN A 333 5.28 -22.40 -0.08
CA ASN A 333 5.85 -23.14 1.04
C ASN A 333 6.04 -22.25 2.28
N ASP A 334 6.13 -20.94 2.09
CA ASP A 334 6.13 -19.98 3.20
C ASP A 334 4.73 -19.93 3.85
N ASN A 335 4.66 -20.48 5.06
CA ASN A 335 3.45 -20.50 5.88
C ASN A 335 2.96 -19.10 6.22
N THR A 336 3.87 -18.13 6.41
CA THR A 336 3.56 -16.73 6.70
C THR A 336 2.92 -16.06 5.49
N LEU A 337 3.50 -16.19 4.30
CA LEU A 337 2.92 -15.62 3.07
C LEU A 337 1.56 -16.22 2.76
N THR A 338 1.41 -17.53 2.93
CA THR A 338 0.13 -18.23 2.75
C THR A 338 -0.90 -17.80 3.80
N ALA A 339 -0.51 -17.58 5.06
CA ALA A 339 -1.39 -17.08 6.10
C ALA A 339 -1.88 -15.66 5.81
N VAL A 340 -0.97 -14.76 5.43
CA VAL A 340 -1.28 -13.37 5.03
C VAL A 340 -2.25 -13.34 3.83
N TYR A 341 -2.08 -14.27 2.88
CA TYR A 341 -3.00 -14.42 1.76
C TYR A 341 -4.41 -14.81 2.23
N LYS A 342 -4.53 -15.79 3.14
CA LYS A 342 -5.82 -16.19 3.75
C LYS A 342 -6.46 -15.06 4.55
N ASN A 343 -5.67 -14.32 5.32
CA ASN A 343 -6.12 -13.15 6.09
C ASN A 343 -6.76 -12.11 5.18
N SER A 344 -6.13 -11.83 4.04
CA SER A 344 -6.64 -10.84 3.06
C SER A 344 -7.95 -11.27 2.44
N LEU A 345 -8.07 -12.55 2.06
CA LEU A 345 -9.32 -13.12 1.58
C LEU A 345 -10.43 -13.01 2.64
N PHE A 346 -10.11 -13.31 3.90
CA PHE A 346 -11.05 -13.21 5.02
C PHE A 346 -11.52 -11.77 5.22
N VAL A 347 -10.60 -10.81 5.33
CA VAL A 347 -10.91 -9.38 5.48
C VAL A 347 -11.73 -8.87 4.30
N ALA A 348 -11.35 -9.19 3.07
CA ALA A 348 -12.06 -8.75 1.88
C ALA A 348 -13.48 -9.32 1.79
N PHE A 349 -13.65 -10.60 2.11
CA PHE A 349 -14.96 -11.25 2.11
C PHE A 349 -15.87 -10.70 3.21
N MET A 350 -15.36 -10.54 4.44
CA MET A 350 -16.14 -9.99 5.55
C MET A 350 -16.49 -8.52 5.31
N THR A 351 -15.56 -7.72 4.79
CA THR A 351 -15.83 -6.34 4.38
C THR A 351 -16.91 -6.28 3.30
N ALA A 352 -16.88 -7.18 2.32
CA ALA A 352 -17.89 -7.24 1.27
C ALA A 352 -19.29 -7.60 1.82
N ILE A 353 -19.38 -8.52 2.78
CA ILE A 353 -20.66 -8.87 3.43
C ILE A 353 -21.17 -7.69 4.26
N PHE A 354 -20.41 -7.27 5.27
CA PHE A 354 -20.88 -6.27 6.24
C PHE A 354 -21.01 -4.89 5.60
N GLY A 355 -20.12 -4.51 4.70
CA GLY A 355 -20.21 -3.27 3.93
C GLY A 355 -21.43 -3.22 3.03
N THR A 356 -21.73 -4.31 2.31
CA THR A 356 -22.95 -4.37 1.48
C THR A 356 -24.21 -4.28 2.34
N LEU A 357 -24.23 -4.94 3.51
CA LEU A 357 -25.36 -4.87 4.46
C LEU A 357 -25.55 -3.46 5.02
N LEU A 358 -24.46 -2.79 5.43
CA LEU A 358 -24.50 -1.42 5.95
C LEU A 358 -24.98 -0.45 4.86
N ALA A 359 -24.39 -0.50 3.67
CA ALA A 359 -24.78 0.33 2.53
C ALA A 359 -26.24 0.08 2.12
N TYR A 360 -26.70 -1.18 2.12
CA TYR A 360 -28.09 -1.53 1.83
C TYR A 360 -29.05 -0.98 2.88
N GLY A 361 -28.73 -1.15 4.17
CA GLY A 361 -29.53 -0.61 5.28
C GLY A 361 -29.67 0.91 5.22
N CYS A 362 -28.55 1.61 5.04
CA CYS A 362 -28.53 3.07 4.87
C CYS A 362 -29.30 3.54 3.63
N ALA A 363 -29.15 2.84 2.50
CA ALA A 363 -29.83 3.19 1.26
C ALA A 363 -31.34 2.95 1.35
N LEU A 364 -31.80 1.89 2.00
CA LEU A 364 -33.22 1.66 2.29
C LEU A 364 -33.78 2.76 3.20
N ALA A 365 -33.05 3.11 4.26
CA ALA A 365 -33.42 4.18 5.17
C ALA A 365 -33.53 5.53 4.44
N SER A 366 -32.65 5.84 3.49
CA SER A 366 -32.74 7.09 2.73
C SER A 366 -33.84 7.05 1.64
N ALA A 367 -33.83 6.02 0.79
CA ALA A 367 -34.65 5.97 -0.43
C ALA A 367 -36.11 5.54 -0.20
N ARG A 368 -36.37 4.65 0.76
CA ARG A 368 -37.67 3.96 0.90
C ARG A 368 -38.42 4.24 2.21
N SER A 369 -37.81 4.94 3.17
CA SER A 369 -38.45 5.27 4.44
C SER A 369 -39.22 6.60 4.42
N SER A 370 -40.08 6.78 5.42
CA SER A 370 -40.74 8.06 5.74
C SER A 370 -39.95 8.91 6.74
N LEU A 371 -38.64 8.67 6.91
CA LEU A 371 -37.77 9.46 7.78
C LEU A 371 -37.82 10.95 7.39
N ARG A 372 -37.64 11.83 8.41
CA ARG A 372 -37.56 13.28 8.21
C ARG A 372 -36.45 13.61 7.20
N GLY A 373 -36.64 14.65 6.39
CA GLY A 373 -35.67 15.09 5.38
C GLY A 373 -34.27 15.31 5.96
N SER A 374 -34.18 15.85 7.17
CA SER A 374 -32.90 16.04 7.87
C SER A 374 -32.15 14.73 8.15
N ALA A 375 -32.83 13.65 8.56
CA ALA A 375 -32.19 12.36 8.81
C ALA A 375 -31.66 11.72 7.52
N LYS A 376 -32.38 11.88 6.41
CA LYS A 376 -31.91 11.44 5.09
C LYS A 376 -30.66 12.21 4.65
N GLN A 377 -30.66 13.53 4.91
CA GLN A 377 -29.54 14.41 4.61
C GLN A 377 -28.30 14.10 5.45
N VAL A 378 -28.45 13.64 6.70
CA VAL A 378 -27.32 13.19 7.52
C VAL A 378 -26.60 12.02 6.85
N VAL A 379 -27.30 10.96 6.45
CA VAL A 379 -26.68 9.79 5.78
C VAL A 379 -26.03 10.19 4.46
N GLU A 380 -26.66 11.08 3.70
CA GLU A 380 -26.06 11.61 2.46
C GLU A 380 -24.79 12.40 2.73
N SER A 381 -24.77 13.23 3.77
CA SER A 381 -23.61 14.03 4.14
C SER A 381 -22.48 13.15 4.65
N THR A 382 -22.79 12.15 5.48
CA THR A 382 -21.82 11.16 5.95
C THR A 382 -21.21 10.38 4.78
N ALA A 383 -22.01 9.94 3.81
CA ALA A 383 -21.50 9.27 2.62
C ALA A 383 -20.55 10.16 1.80
N LEU A 384 -20.86 11.46 1.68
CA LEU A 384 -19.98 12.40 1.00
C LEU A 384 -18.67 12.60 1.78
N ILE A 385 -18.74 12.69 3.11
CA ILE A 385 -17.55 12.81 3.98
C ILE A 385 -16.69 11.56 3.88
N THR A 386 -17.24 10.34 3.89
CA THR A 386 -16.42 9.12 3.74
C THR A 386 -15.63 9.10 2.43
N ASN A 387 -16.15 9.77 1.39
CA ASN A 387 -15.44 9.91 0.11
C ASN A 387 -14.38 11.03 0.11
N THR A 388 -14.47 12.00 1.04
CA THR A 388 -13.48 13.10 1.15
C THR A 388 -12.22 12.69 1.89
N ILE A 389 -12.30 11.72 2.81
CA ILE A 389 -11.20 11.46 3.73
C ILE A 389 -10.23 10.46 3.09
N PRO A 390 -8.96 10.83 2.88
CA PRO A 390 -7.94 9.93 2.36
C PRO A 390 -7.78 8.68 3.26
N GLY A 391 -7.35 7.57 2.66
CA GLY A 391 -7.14 6.32 3.39
C GLY A 391 -6.10 6.47 4.50
N MET A 392 -4.97 7.12 4.19
CA MET A 392 -3.90 7.40 5.15
C MET A 392 -4.42 8.16 6.37
N VAL A 393 -5.21 9.21 6.14
CA VAL A 393 -5.79 10.06 7.20
C VAL A 393 -6.75 9.25 8.09
N ILE A 394 -7.55 8.35 7.52
CA ILE A 394 -8.41 7.43 8.30
C ILE A 394 -7.55 6.46 9.11
N GLY A 395 -6.53 5.86 8.51
CA GLY A 395 -5.63 4.92 9.19
C GLY A 395 -4.96 5.55 10.41
N ILE A 396 -4.40 6.74 10.26
CA ILE A 396 -3.78 7.49 11.37
C ILE A 396 -4.80 7.85 12.44
N ALA A 397 -5.96 8.37 12.04
CA ALA A 397 -7.02 8.69 12.98
C ALA A 397 -7.44 7.47 13.81
N TYR A 398 -7.44 6.27 13.20
CA TYR A 398 -7.75 5.02 13.89
C TYR A 398 -6.60 4.59 14.81
N MET A 399 -5.36 4.69 14.35
CA MET A 399 -4.18 4.39 15.15
C MET A 399 -4.17 5.24 16.44
N LEU A 400 -4.41 6.55 16.32
CA LEU A 400 -4.44 7.47 17.48
C LEU A 400 -5.58 7.16 18.47
N VAL A 401 -6.75 6.70 18.01
CA VAL A 401 -7.91 6.45 18.87
C VAL A 401 -7.92 5.04 19.47
N PHE A 402 -7.49 4.04 18.71
CA PHE A 402 -7.63 2.64 19.08
C PHE A 402 -6.34 2.01 19.62
N SER A 403 -5.19 2.70 19.57
CA SER A 403 -3.97 2.25 20.26
C SER A 403 -4.23 2.10 21.77
N GLY A 404 -3.76 0.99 22.36
CA GLY A 404 -4.01 0.58 23.74
C GLY A 404 -5.41 0.00 24.02
N THR A 405 -6.28 -0.10 23.01
CA THR A 405 -7.64 -0.67 23.19
C THR A 405 -7.71 -2.12 22.73
N SER A 406 -8.73 -2.86 23.18
CA SER A 406 -8.97 -4.25 22.74
C SER A 406 -9.27 -4.42 21.25
N LEU A 407 -9.45 -3.33 20.51
CA LEU A 407 -9.67 -3.34 19.05
C LEU A 407 -8.38 -3.12 18.25
N GLN A 408 -7.27 -2.70 18.89
CA GLN A 408 -5.97 -2.52 18.24
C GLN A 408 -5.55 -3.80 17.52
N ASN A 409 -5.01 -3.67 16.31
CA ASN A 409 -4.44 -4.78 15.54
C ASN A 409 -5.40 -5.95 15.29
N THR A 410 -6.73 -5.74 15.37
CA THR A 410 -7.74 -6.80 15.14
C THR A 410 -8.28 -6.80 13.71
N PHE A 411 -8.68 -7.97 13.20
CA PHE A 411 -9.38 -8.07 11.90
C PHE A 411 -10.65 -7.22 11.89
N LEU A 412 -11.33 -7.11 13.04
CA LEU A 412 -12.56 -6.33 13.16
C LEU A 412 -12.32 -4.85 12.84
N LEU A 413 -11.23 -4.27 13.36
CA LEU A 413 -10.87 -2.88 13.11
C LEU A 413 -10.59 -2.63 11.62
N ILE A 414 -9.82 -3.51 10.97
CA ILE A 414 -9.50 -3.43 9.54
C ILE A 414 -10.77 -3.54 8.69
N ILE A 415 -11.67 -4.48 9.01
CA ILE A 415 -12.95 -4.67 8.31
C ILE A 415 -13.83 -3.42 8.43
N ILE A 416 -13.93 -2.84 9.64
CA ILE A 416 -14.73 -1.63 9.87
C ILE A 416 -14.11 -0.42 9.14
N CYS A 417 -12.79 -0.28 9.19
CA CYS A 417 -12.05 0.75 8.45
C CYS A 417 -12.37 0.69 6.95
N ASN A 418 -12.19 -0.48 6.32
CA ASN A 418 -12.47 -0.65 4.90
C ASN A 418 -13.95 -0.41 4.56
N MET A 419 -14.87 -0.87 5.40
CA MET A 419 -16.30 -0.64 5.21
C MET A 419 -16.67 0.84 5.19
N ILE A 420 -16.09 1.63 6.09
CA ILE A 420 -16.37 3.06 6.23
C ILE A 420 -15.68 3.85 5.12
N HIS A 421 -14.40 3.56 4.87
CA HIS A 421 -13.61 4.22 3.83
C HIS A 421 -14.31 4.10 2.46
N TYR A 422 -14.75 2.89 2.09
CA TYR A 422 -15.40 2.64 0.81
C TYR A 422 -16.92 2.80 0.81
N PHE A 423 -17.53 3.39 1.84
CA PHE A 423 -18.99 3.42 2.00
C PHE A 423 -19.75 4.18 0.90
N SER A 424 -19.19 5.28 0.41
CA SER A 424 -19.92 6.25 -0.43
C SER A 424 -20.45 5.66 -1.74
N THR A 425 -19.57 5.05 -2.54
CA THR A 425 -19.90 4.51 -3.86
C THR A 425 -20.96 3.40 -3.80
N PRO A 426 -20.79 2.34 -2.98
CA PRO A 426 -21.82 1.35 -2.63
C PRO A 426 -23.17 1.95 -2.26
N TYR A 427 -23.18 2.90 -1.32
CA TYR A 427 -24.41 3.54 -0.84
C TYR A 427 -25.14 4.25 -1.99
N LEU A 428 -24.43 5.05 -2.80
CA LEU A 428 -24.99 5.77 -3.93
C LEU A 428 -25.52 4.82 -5.01
N MET A 429 -24.79 3.74 -5.32
CA MET A 429 -25.22 2.73 -6.28
C MET A 429 -26.55 2.08 -5.87
N ILE A 430 -26.63 1.61 -4.62
CA ILE A 430 -27.84 0.98 -4.09
C ILE A 430 -28.98 1.98 -4.03
N LYS A 431 -28.74 3.19 -3.50
CA LYS A 431 -29.76 4.24 -3.39
C LYS A 431 -30.35 4.59 -4.76
N ASN A 432 -29.50 4.80 -5.77
CA ASN A 432 -29.95 5.14 -7.12
C ASN A 432 -30.73 4.00 -7.78
N ALA A 433 -30.33 2.75 -7.58
CA ALA A 433 -31.08 1.60 -8.06
C ALA A 433 -32.43 1.44 -7.31
N LEU A 434 -32.45 1.67 -5.99
CA LEU A 434 -33.66 1.69 -5.19
C LEU A 434 -34.62 2.79 -5.65
N LEU A 435 -34.16 4.00 -5.95
CA LEU A 435 -35.03 5.09 -6.43
C LEU A 435 -35.68 4.79 -7.80
N LYS A 436 -35.04 3.95 -8.63
CA LYS A 436 -35.56 3.54 -9.95
C LYS A 436 -36.60 2.41 -9.88
N LEU A 437 -36.69 1.68 -8.77
CA LEU A 437 -37.67 0.60 -8.61
C LEU A 437 -39.11 1.13 -8.50
N ASN A 438 -40.08 0.40 -9.05
CA ASN A 438 -41.47 0.82 -8.98
C ASN A 438 -42.02 0.69 -7.55
N THR A 439 -42.50 1.78 -6.97
CA THR A 439 -43.10 1.83 -5.63
C THR A 439 -44.42 1.04 -5.54
N SER A 440 -45.08 0.76 -6.67
CA SER A 440 -46.33 0.01 -6.70
C SER A 440 -46.19 -1.42 -6.19
N TRP A 441 -45.02 -2.05 -6.36
CA TRP A 441 -44.78 -3.44 -5.90
C TRP A 441 -44.88 -3.57 -4.37
N GLU A 442 -44.37 -2.57 -3.65
CA GLU A 442 -44.47 -2.53 -2.19
C GLU A 442 -45.91 -2.24 -1.72
N ALA A 443 -46.62 -1.39 -2.44
CA ALA A 443 -48.03 -1.10 -2.16
C ALA A 443 -48.90 -2.35 -2.37
N THR A 444 -48.68 -3.09 -3.46
CA THR A 444 -49.39 -4.36 -3.73
C THR A 444 -49.06 -5.42 -2.68
N ALA A 445 -47.80 -5.58 -2.29
CA ALA A 445 -47.42 -6.54 -1.25
C ALA A 445 -48.10 -6.24 0.09
N LYS A 446 -48.14 -4.95 0.47
CA LYS A 446 -48.85 -4.51 1.68
C LYS A 446 -50.35 -4.77 1.61
N LEU A 447 -50.98 -4.58 0.45
CA LEU A 447 -52.40 -4.90 0.26
C LEU A 447 -52.68 -6.40 0.37
N LEU A 448 -51.71 -7.25 -0.02
CA LEU A 448 -51.77 -8.71 0.12
C LEU A 448 -51.41 -9.19 1.54
N GLY A 449 -51.20 -8.29 2.49
CA GLY A 449 -50.90 -8.61 3.89
C GLY A 449 -49.45 -9.02 4.17
N ASP A 450 -48.53 -8.80 3.23
CA ASP A 450 -47.11 -9.08 3.46
C ASP A 450 -46.51 -8.12 4.50
N SER A 451 -45.68 -8.64 5.40
CA SER A 451 -44.93 -7.80 6.36
C SER A 451 -43.82 -7.03 5.64
N TRP A 452 -43.28 -5.97 6.28
CA TRP A 452 -42.20 -5.17 5.69
C TRP A 452 -40.95 -6.01 5.41
N GLY A 453 -40.50 -6.84 6.35
CA GLY A 453 -39.37 -7.75 6.15
C GLY A 453 -39.61 -8.79 5.05
N LYS A 454 -40.83 -9.35 4.96
CA LYS A 454 -41.20 -10.25 3.85
C LYS A 454 -41.17 -9.53 2.50
N THR A 455 -41.70 -8.32 2.44
CA THR A 455 -41.66 -7.47 1.23
C THR A 455 -40.21 -7.18 0.82
N LEU A 456 -39.34 -6.87 1.79
CA LEU A 456 -37.92 -6.60 1.55
C LEU A 456 -37.23 -7.83 0.93
N ILE A 457 -37.32 -8.99 1.59
CA ILE A 457 -36.62 -10.22 1.19
C ILE A 457 -37.21 -10.81 -0.10
N ARG A 458 -38.52 -10.73 -0.30
CA ARG A 458 -39.22 -11.38 -1.42
C ARG A 458 -39.30 -10.52 -2.68
N ILE A 459 -39.30 -9.19 -2.53
CA ILE A 459 -39.56 -8.27 -3.65
C ILE A 459 -38.38 -7.34 -3.88
N ILE A 460 -37.94 -6.58 -2.86
CA ILE A 460 -36.91 -5.54 -3.07
C ILE A 460 -35.55 -6.19 -3.31
N THR A 461 -35.06 -7.03 -2.39
CA THR A 461 -33.73 -7.65 -2.45
C THR A 461 -33.52 -8.46 -3.75
N PRO A 462 -34.46 -9.30 -4.23
CA PRO A 462 -34.26 -10.06 -5.45
C PRO A 462 -34.17 -9.17 -6.69
N ASN A 463 -34.99 -8.12 -6.78
CA ASN A 463 -34.95 -7.16 -7.88
C ASN A 463 -33.68 -6.29 -7.86
N MET A 464 -33.09 -6.07 -6.68
CA MET A 464 -31.84 -5.33 -6.49
C MET A 464 -30.58 -6.20 -6.60
N SER A 465 -30.73 -7.51 -6.78
CA SER A 465 -29.61 -8.43 -6.59
C SER A 465 -28.45 -8.25 -7.57
N SER A 466 -28.68 -7.74 -8.78
CA SER A 466 -27.59 -7.36 -9.69
C SER A 466 -26.73 -6.25 -9.09
N THR A 467 -27.36 -5.21 -8.52
CA THR A 467 -26.65 -4.10 -7.89
C THR A 467 -25.99 -4.53 -6.59
N LEU A 468 -26.63 -5.40 -5.80
CA LEU A 468 -26.03 -5.92 -4.57
C LEU A 468 -24.79 -6.77 -4.85
N LEU A 469 -24.81 -7.62 -5.89
CA LEU A 469 -23.63 -8.39 -6.30
C LEU A 469 -22.51 -7.48 -6.83
N GLU A 470 -22.85 -6.41 -7.54
CA GLU A 470 -21.88 -5.43 -8.01
C GLU A 470 -21.21 -4.68 -6.85
N VAL A 471 -22.00 -4.26 -5.86
CA VAL A 471 -21.50 -3.62 -4.64
C VAL A 471 -20.67 -4.58 -3.78
N PHE A 472 -21.07 -5.84 -3.68
CA PHE A 472 -20.27 -6.86 -3.04
C PHE A 472 -18.89 -7.00 -3.71
N GLY A 473 -18.87 -7.10 -5.04
CA GLY A 473 -17.62 -7.16 -5.80
C GLY A 473 -16.76 -5.90 -5.63
N TYR A 474 -17.39 -4.72 -5.55
CA TYR A 474 -16.68 -3.46 -5.30
C TYR A 474 -15.97 -3.48 -3.94
N TYR A 475 -16.66 -3.83 -2.86
CA TYR A 475 -16.04 -3.91 -1.53
C TYR A 475 -14.92 -4.96 -1.49
N PHE A 476 -15.17 -6.14 -2.07
CA PHE A 476 -14.18 -7.22 -2.09
C PHE A 476 -12.88 -6.79 -2.79
N VAL A 477 -12.99 -6.27 -4.02
CA VAL A 477 -11.81 -5.88 -4.82
C VAL A 477 -11.05 -4.75 -4.14
N ASN A 478 -11.75 -3.71 -3.64
CA ASN A 478 -11.07 -2.61 -2.97
C ASN A 478 -10.39 -3.08 -1.68
N ALA A 479 -11.04 -3.91 -0.85
CA ALA A 479 -10.44 -4.43 0.37
C ALA A 479 -9.19 -5.30 0.12
N MET A 480 -9.13 -6.04 -0.99
CA MET A 480 -7.94 -6.82 -1.40
C MET A 480 -6.75 -5.95 -1.83
N VAL A 481 -7.01 -4.73 -2.28
CA VAL A 481 -6.03 -3.87 -3.00
C VAL A 481 -5.58 -2.68 -2.15
N THR A 482 -6.23 -2.43 -1.02
CA THR A 482 -5.98 -1.23 -0.18
C THR A 482 -4.71 -1.37 0.66
N VAL A 483 -3.81 -0.39 0.53
CA VAL A 483 -2.63 -0.23 1.41
C VAL A 483 -2.87 0.88 2.45
N SER A 484 -3.32 2.07 2.00
CA SER A 484 -3.19 3.34 2.72
C SER A 484 -3.66 3.37 4.17
N ALA A 485 -4.91 2.96 4.45
CA ALA A 485 -5.40 2.99 5.84
C ALA A 485 -4.86 1.81 6.66
N VAL A 486 -4.63 0.68 5.98
CA VAL A 486 -4.35 -0.60 6.62
C VAL A 486 -2.93 -0.66 7.16
N ILE A 487 -1.98 0.03 6.53
CA ILE A 487 -0.58 0.09 6.97
C ILE A 487 -0.42 0.59 8.41
N PHE A 488 -1.30 1.49 8.88
CA PHE A 488 -1.24 2.06 10.24
C PHE A 488 -1.93 1.20 11.31
N ILE A 489 -2.79 0.26 10.92
CA ILE A 489 -3.66 -0.48 11.86
C ILE A 489 -3.51 -2.00 11.78
N ALA A 490 -2.72 -2.51 10.84
CA ALA A 490 -2.41 -3.92 10.74
C ALA A 490 -1.36 -4.30 11.79
N GLY A 491 -1.63 -5.35 12.56
CA GLY A 491 -0.65 -5.99 13.42
C GLY A 491 -0.01 -7.21 12.76
N ALA A 492 0.90 -7.88 13.47
CA ALA A 492 1.58 -9.08 12.98
C ALA A 492 0.59 -10.21 12.67
N ARG A 493 -0.41 -10.41 13.52
CA ARG A 493 -1.40 -11.49 13.35
C ARG A 493 -2.44 -11.19 12.27
N THR A 494 -2.72 -9.91 12.07
CA THR A 494 -3.80 -9.44 11.18
C THR A 494 -3.28 -8.88 9.87
N MET A 495 -1.99 -9.09 9.60
CA MET A 495 -1.32 -8.67 8.39
C MET A 495 -2.06 -9.17 7.13
N VAL A 496 -2.18 -8.26 6.16
CA VAL A 496 -2.77 -8.51 4.84
C VAL A 496 -1.70 -8.39 3.75
N ILE A 497 -1.99 -8.90 2.55
CA ILE A 497 -1.02 -8.99 1.45
C ILE A 497 -0.49 -7.61 1.08
N THR A 498 -1.32 -6.57 1.13
CA THR A 498 -0.90 -5.21 0.78
C THR A 498 0.14 -4.63 1.73
N THR A 499 0.02 -4.90 3.04
CA THR A 499 1.03 -4.50 4.03
C THR A 499 2.26 -5.40 3.96
N LYS A 500 2.09 -6.69 3.66
CA LYS A 500 3.23 -7.61 3.41
C LYS A 500 4.00 -7.26 2.14
N ILE A 501 3.33 -6.80 1.08
CA ILE A 501 3.99 -6.27 -0.12
C ILE A 501 4.87 -5.07 0.23
N LYS A 502 4.41 -4.17 1.12
CA LYS A 502 5.21 -3.04 1.60
C LYS A 502 6.44 -3.52 2.39
N GLU A 503 6.27 -4.50 3.27
CA GLU A 503 7.39 -5.11 4.00
C GLU A 503 8.41 -5.76 3.04
N LEU A 504 7.94 -6.58 2.11
CA LEU A 504 8.80 -7.19 1.08
C LEU A 504 9.48 -6.14 0.20
N GLN A 505 8.83 -5.00 -0.03
CA GLN A 505 9.42 -3.86 -0.73
C GLN A 505 10.61 -3.29 0.03
N TYR A 506 10.49 -3.12 1.36
CA TYR A 506 11.59 -2.61 2.19
C TYR A 506 12.84 -3.47 2.05
N PHE A 507 12.66 -4.78 1.94
CA PHE A 507 13.73 -5.74 1.66
C PHE A 507 13.96 -6.00 0.17
N MET A 508 13.40 -5.20 -0.75
CA MET A 508 13.57 -5.33 -2.20
C MET A 508 13.33 -6.75 -2.76
N LYS A 509 12.36 -7.48 -2.18
CA LYS A 509 11.94 -8.84 -2.58
C LYS A 509 10.92 -8.81 -3.70
N PHE A 510 11.36 -8.38 -4.87
CA PHE A 510 10.46 -8.07 -5.97
C PHE A 510 9.76 -9.29 -6.58
N ASN A 511 10.43 -10.45 -6.60
CA ASN A 511 9.87 -11.67 -7.18
C ASN A 511 8.62 -12.11 -6.41
N GLU A 512 8.68 -12.12 -5.09
CA GLU A 512 7.57 -12.44 -4.20
C GLU A 512 6.45 -11.41 -4.32
N ILE A 513 6.78 -10.12 -4.40
CA ILE A 513 5.79 -9.04 -4.65
C ILE A 513 5.03 -9.29 -5.95
N PHE A 514 5.73 -9.65 -7.03
CA PHE A 514 5.10 -9.93 -8.32
C PHE A 514 4.22 -11.19 -8.27
N VAL A 515 4.66 -12.27 -7.61
CA VAL A 515 3.84 -13.48 -7.38
C VAL A 515 2.56 -13.12 -6.61
N LEU A 516 2.68 -12.42 -5.49
CA LEU A 516 1.53 -11.98 -4.68
C LEU A 516 0.58 -11.08 -5.48
N SER A 517 1.12 -10.19 -6.31
CA SER A 517 0.35 -9.32 -7.19
C SER A 517 -0.44 -10.11 -8.25
N ILE A 518 0.15 -11.16 -8.83
CA ILE A 518 -0.56 -12.10 -9.72
C ILE A 518 -1.71 -12.79 -8.96
N LEU A 519 -1.47 -13.24 -7.72
CA LEU A 519 -2.50 -13.90 -6.91
C LEU A 519 -3.68 -12.96 -6.60
N ILE A 520 -3.41 -11.71 -6.27
CA ILE A 520 -4.46 -10.68 -6.10
C ILE A 520 -5.25 -10.51 -7.40
N LEU A 521 -4.56 -10.33 -8.53
CA LEU A 521 -5.21 -10.12 -9.83
C LEU A 521 -6.10 -11.31 -10.21
N LEU A 522 -5.60 -12.54 -10.10
CA LEU A 522 -6.35 -13.76 -10.42
C LEU A 522 -7.58 -13.91 -9.53
N THR A 523 -7.44 -13.63 -8.24
CA THR A 523 -8.54 -13.67 -7.26
C THR A 523 -9.61 -12.64 -7.61
N ASN A 524 -9.22 -11.40 -7.87
CA ASN A 524 -10.13 -10.32 -8.23
C ASN A 524 -10.86 -10.61 -9.56
N LEU A 525 -10.16 -11.15 -10.55
CA LEU A 525 -10.75 -11.58 -11.82
C LEU A 525 -11.73 -12.75 -11.63
N CYS A 526 -11.38 -13.74 -10.82
CA CYS A 526 -12.24 -14.87 -10.48
C CYS A 526 -13.54 -14.41 -9.83
N ILE A 527 -13.45 -13.58 -8.78
CA ILE A 527 -14.64 -13.06 -8.09
C ILE A 527 -15.49 -12.19 -9.01
N LYS A 528 -14.89 -11.26 -9.76
CA LYS A 528 -15.63 -10.41 -10.72
C LYS A 528 -16.30 -11.27 -11.80
N GLY A 529 -15.63 -12.29 -12.31
CA GLY A 529 -16.17 -13.25 -13.27
C GLY A 529 -17.36 -14.04 -12.73
N VAL A 530 -17.24 -14.58 -11.50
CA VAL A 530 -18.33 -15.30 -10.82
C VAL A 530 -19.54 -14.40 -10.60
N LEU A 531 -19.35 -13.17 -10.12
CA LEU A 531 -20.44 -12.23 -9.86
C LEU A 531 -21.18 -11.82 -11.14
N VAL A 532 -20.44 -11.59 -12.24
CA VAL A 532 -21.03 -11.28 -13.55
C VAL A 532 -21.88 -12.46 -14.06
N LEU A 533 -21.36 -13.70 -13.97
CA LEU A 533 -22.10 -14.90 -14.38
C LEU A 533 -23.40 -15.09 -13.59
N LEU A 534 -23.38 -14.79 -12.29
CA LEU A 534 -24.57 -14.84 -11.43
C LEU A 534 -25.60 -13.75 -11.78
N SER A 535 -25.14 -12.54 -12.12
CA SER A 535 -25.99 -11.42 -12.53
C SER A 535 -26.68 -11.68 -13.89
N ASP A 536 -25.92 -12.13 -14.89
CA ASP A 536 -26.44 -12.41 -16.23
C ASP A 536 -27.42 -13.58 -16.24
N ARG A 537 -27.19 -14.61 -15.40
CA ARG A 537 -28.15 -15.72 -15.25
C ARG A 537 -29.49 -15.26 -14.71
N LYS A 538 -29.55 -14.36 -13.72
CA LYS A 538 -30.82 -13.80 -13.23
C LYS A 538 -31.57 -12.99 -14.28
N LYS A 539 -30.86 -12.22 -15.12
CA LYS A 539 -31.46 -11.54 -16.28
C LYS A 539 -32.00 -12.55 -17.31
N SER A 540 -31.29 -13.66 -17.51
CA SER A 540 -31.73 -14.72 -18.42
C SER A 540 -32.90 -15.54 -17.87
N GLU A 541 -32.95 -15.86 -16.57
CA GLU A 541 -34.07 -16.58 -15.94
C GLU A 541 -35.36 -15.75 -15.98
N PHE A 542 -35.28 -14.42 -15.93
CA PHE A 542 -36.42 -13.53 -16.16
C PHE A 542 -36.92 -13.56 -17.61
N LYS A 543 -36.03 -13.70 -18.60
CA LYS A 543 -36.40 -13.89 -20.01
C LYS A 543 -36.93 -15.31 -20.28
N VAL A 544 -36.32 -16.33 -19.66
CA VAL A 544 -36.61 -17.75 -19.86
C VAL A 544 -37.82 -18.21 -19.04
N LYS A 545 -38.27 -17.51 -17.99
CA LYS A 545 -39.60 -17.78 -17.39
C LYS A 545 -40.78 -17.57 -18.35
N LYS A 546 -40.54 -16.99 -19.54
CA LYS A 546 -41.50 -16.92 -20.66
C LYS A 546 -41.50 -18.17 -21.56
N GLU A 547 -40.50 -19.05 -21.47
CA GLU A 547 -40.38 -20.29 -22.25
C GLU A 547 -39.88 -21.46 -21.38
N LYS A 548 -40.76 -22.45 -21.15
CA LYS A 548 -40.62 -23.54 -20.18
C LYS A 548 -39.29 -24.32 -20.22
N LYS A 549 -38.91 -24.76 -19.00
CA LYS A 549 -38.19 -25.99 -18.57
C LYS A 549 -36.99 -26.45 -19.42
N ILE A 550 -35.81 -26.49 -18.80
CA ILE A 550 -35.02 -27.74 -18.57
C ILE A 550 -33.82 -27.46 -17.65
N MET A 551 -33.51 -28.45 -16.82
CA MET A 551 -32.49 -28.51 -15.78
C MET A 551 -31.04 -28.44 -16.28
N LYS A 552 -30.15 -27.86 -15.46
CA LYS A 552 -28.92 -28.50 -14.93
C LYS A 552 -28.41 -27.66 -13.75
N MET A 553 -29.06 -27.85 -12.61
CA MET A 553 -28.94 -27.02 -11.40
C MET A 553 -27.85 -27.49 -10.42
N LYS A 554 -27.14 -28.59 -10.69
CA LYS A 554 -26.29 -29.24 -9.68
C LYS A 554 -24.78 -28.99 -9.80
N SER A 555 -24.20 -28.71 -10.96
CA SER A 555 -22.73 -28.58 -11.07
C SER A 555 -22.19 -27.19 -10.72
N VAL A 556 -22.88 -26.10 -11.11
CA VAL A 556 -22.37 -24.73 -10.90
C VAL A 556 -22.73 -24.19 -9.52
N THR A 557 -23.88 -24.58 -8.97
CA THR A 557 -24.22 -24.32 -7.56
C THR A 557 -23.35 -25.17 -6.64
N ALA A 558 -22.97 -26.39 -7.05
CA ALA A 558 -21.93 -27.16 -6.37
C ALA A 558 -20.55 -26.54 -6.55
N MET A 559 -20.25 -25.83 -7.65
CA MET A 559 -18.98 -25.11 -7.81
C MET A 559 -18.94 -23.80 -7.01
N PHE A 560 -20.06 -23.07 -6.89
CA PHE A 560 -20.18 -21.91 -6.00
C PHE A 560 -20.21 -22.35 -4.53
N MET A 561 -20.89 -23.45 -4.21
CA MET A 561 -20.89 -24.04 -2.88
C MET A 561 -19.58 -24.78 -2.60
N ALA A 562 -18.82 -25.24 -3.59
CA ALA A 562 -17.48 -25.79 -3.43
C ALA A 562 -16.38 -24.74 -3.56
N CYS A 563 -16.63 -23.54 -4.07
CA CYS A 563 -15.74 -22.38 -3.94
C CYS A 563 -16.03 -21.62 -2.64
N LEU A 564 -17.31 -21.56 -2.23
CA LEU A 564 -17.71 -21.10 -0.90
C LEU A 564 -17.29 -22.10 0.17
N MET A 565 -17.46 -23.41 -0.05
CA MET A 565 -16.96 -24.46 0.85
C MET A 565 -15.48 -24.75 0.63
N ALA A 566 -14.83 -24.52 -0.51
CA ALA A 566 -13.35 -24.51 -0.51
C ALA A 566 -12.87 -23.27 0.27
N GLY A 567 -13.51 -22.12 0.10
CA GLY A 567 -13.20 -20.92 0.88
C GLY A 567 -13.52 -21.05 2.37
N SER A 568 -14.55 -21.81 2.79
CA SER A 568 -14.94 -21.95 4.20
C SER A 568 -14.56 -23.29 4.86
N VAL A 569 -14.33 -24.35 4.08
CA VAL A 569 -13.83 -25.67 4.53
C VAL A 569 -12.30 -25.77 4.40
N MET A 570 -11.64 -24.97 3.54
CA MET A 570 -10.18 -24.75 3.70
C MET A 570 -9.84 -23.69 4.78
N LEU A 571 -10.85 -22.99 5.32
CA LEU A 571 -10.71 -22.12 6.49
C LEU A 571 -11.22 -22.75 7.80
N GLY A 572 -11.90 -23.90 7.73
CA GLY A 572 -12.44 -24.62 8.90
C GLY A 572 -11.95 -26.06 9.05
N GLY A 573 -10.92 -26.45 8.27
CA GLY A 573 -10.45 -27.84 8.16
C GLY A 573 -9.12 -28.16 8.83
N CYS A 574 -8.48 -27.21 9.52
CA CYS A 574 -7.28 -27.45 10.34
C CYS A 574 -7.46 -26.89 11.76
N SER A 575 -8.65 -27.03 12.33
CA SER A 575 -8.90 -26.84 13.76
C SER A 575 -9.15 -28.17 14.46
N GLY A 576 -8.50 -29.25 14.01
CA GLY A 576 -8.63 -30.58 14.59
C GLY A 576 -7.62 -31.57 14.00
N SER A 577 -6.71 -31.99 14.87
CA SER A 577 -5.71 -33.08 14.79
C SER A 577 -4.51 -32.90 13.84
N ASP A 578 -3.35 -32.79 14.50
CA ASP A 578 -1.99 -33.14 14.07
C ASP A 578 -1.12 -32.08 13.37
N ALA A 579 -1.08 -30.87 13.94
CA ALA A 579 0.10 -30.00 13.96
C ALA A 579 0.18 -29.34 15.36
N ALA A 580 1.40 -29.08 15.83
CA ALA A 580 1.77 -28.85 17.23
C ALA A 580 0.84 -27.97 18.09
N SER A 581 0.77 -28.32 19.38
CA SER A 581 -0.09 -27.76 20.41
C SER A 581 0.21 -26.29 20.76
N GLY A 582 -0.42 -25.36 20.05
CA GLY A 582 -0.53 -23.96 20.47
C GLY A 582 -1.88 -23.39 20.06
N SER A 583 -2.68 -22.92 21.02
CA SER A 583 -3.85 -22.10 20.69
C SER A 583 -3.34 -20.82 20.03
N SER A 584 -4.02 -20.29 19.01
CA SER A 584 -3.55 -19.08 18.32
C SER A 584 -3.36 -17.90 19.28
N GLU A 585 -4.07 -17.84 20.41
CA GLU A 585 -3.90 -16.78 21.42
C GLU A 585 -2.59 -16.90 22.21
N ASP A 586 -1.96 -18.08 22.30
CA ASP A 586 -0.78 -18.32 23.15
C ASP A 586 0.57 -18.05 22.45
N GLN A 587 0.59 -17.82 21.14
CA GLN A 587 1.83 -17.58 20.41
C GLN A 587 2.54 -16.29 20.86
N ILE A 588 3.87 -16.35 20.93
CA ILE A 588 4.76 -15.21 21.21
C ILE A 588 4.91 -14.37 19.95
N ILE A 589 4.68 -13.07 20.05
CA ILE A 589 4.80 -12.16 18.90
C ILE A 589 6.19 -11.54 18.92
N ILE A 590 6.96 -11.76 17.86
CA ILE A 590 8.33 -11.25 17.72
C ILE A 590 8.33 -10.18 16.64
N TYR A 591 8.66 -8.94 17.00
CA TYR A 591 8.92 -7.88 16.01
C TYR A 591 10.41 -7.71 15.81
N SER A 592 10.85 -7.55 14.57
CA SER A 592 12.27 -7.52 14.24
C SER A 592 12.55 -6.50 13.15
N ASN A 593 13.64 -5.76 13.27
CA ASN A 593 14.24 -5.00 12.18
C ASN A 593 15.36 -5.76 11.45
N ALA A 594 15.64 -7.00 11.85
CA ALA A 594 16.78 -7.74 11.34
C ALA A 594 16.56 -8.13 9.86
N ASP A 595 17.67 -8.23 9.14
CA ASP A 595 17.66 -8.73 7.77
C ASP A 595 17.25 -10.22 7.73
N GLU A 596 16.83 -10.66 6.55
CA GLU A 596 16.27 -11.99 6.34
C GLU A 596 17.17 -13.12 6.85
N GLU A 597 18.47 -13.04 6.61
CA GLU A 597 19.42 -14.09 7.00
C GLU A 597 19.47 -14.25 8.53
N ALA A 598 19.37 -13.14 9.27
CA ALA A 598 19.28 -13.17 10.72
C ALA A 598 17.93 -13.71 11.18
N VAL A 599 16.84 -13.32 10.51
CA VAL A 599 15.49 -13.79 10.80
C VAL A 599 15.38 -15.29 10.58
N ASP A 600 15.91 -15.82 9.49
CA ASP A 600 15.85 -17.25 9.17
C ASP A 600 16.75 -18.06 10.10
N ALA A 601 17.92 -17.54 10.49
CA ALA A 601 18.76 -18.15 11.52
C ALA A 601 18.04 -18.21 12.88
N MET A 602 17.36 -17.13 13.28
CA MET A 602 16.57 -17.08 14.52
C MET A 602 15.38 -18.04 14.48
N LYS A 603 14.62 -18.06 13.38
CA LYS A 603 13.49 -18.98 13.19
C LYS A 603 13.94 -20.44 13.25
N LYS A 604 14.97 -20.79 12.48
CA LYS A 604 15.55 -22.14 12.48
C LYS A 604 16.01 -22.56 13.88
N THR A 605 16.67 -21.64 14.61
CA THR A 605 17.09 -21.89 16.00
C THR A 605 15.88 -22.17 16.90
N LEU A 606 14.82 -21.37 16.81
CA LEU A 606 13.61 -21.56 17.61
C LEU A 606 12.91 -22.89 17.25
N ASP A 607 12.77 -23.18 15.95
CA ASP A 607 12.11 -24.38 15.44
C ASP A 607 12.87 -25.66 15.84
N ASP A 608 14.20 -25.68 15.66
CA ASP A 608 15.07 -26.80 16.06
C ASP A 608 15.06 -27.06 17.58
N ASN A 609 14.67 -26.05 18.37
CA ASN A 609 14.55 -26.13 19.82
C ASN A 609 13.10 -26.30 20.33
N GLY A 610 12.17 -26.65 19.43
CA GLY A 610 10.82 -27.06 19.79
C GLY A 610 9.80 -25.93 19.91
N TYR A 611 10.13 -24.72 19.47
CA TYR A 611 9.20 -23.58 19.45
C TYR A 611 8.46 -23.43 18.11
N GLU A 612 8.55 -24.43 17.21
CA GLU A 612 7.86 -24.40 15.92
C GLU A 612 6.34 -24.22 16.11
N GLY A 613 5.79 -23.16 15.52
CA GLY A 613 4.37 -22.81 15.68
C GLY A 613 4.00 -22.16 17.01
N GLU A 614 4.95 -21.91 17.92
CA GLU A 614 4.72 -21.15 19.17
C GLU A 614 4.97 -19.65 19.05
N TYR A 615 5.44 -19.16 17.91
CA TYR A 615 5.69 -17.74 17.68
C TYR A 615 5.15 -17.22 16.34
N VAL A 616 4.98 -15.90 16.25
CA VAL A 616 4.71 -15.17 15.01
C VAL A 616 5.81 -14.15 14.83
N PHE A 617 6.59 -14.30 13.75
CA PHE A 617 7.71 -13.43 13.46
C PHE A 617 7.32 -12.38 12.42
N GLN A 618 7.48 -11.11 12.76
CA GLN A 618 7.12 -9.99 11.90
C GLN A 618 8.30 -9.04 11.74
N THR A 619 8.63 -8.71 10.49
CA THR A 619 9.71 -7.77 10.19
C THR A 619 9.18 -6.38 9.85
N PHE A 620 9.96 -5.37 10.18
CA PHE A 620 9.68 -3.95 9.94
C PHE A 620 11.00 -3.27 9.55
N GLY A 621 10.93 -2.09 8.93
CA GLY A 621 12.13 -1.26 8.81
C GLY A 621 12.60 -0.76 10.18
N THR A 622 13.90 -0.51 10.36
CA THR A 622 14.46 -0.02 11.62
C THR A 622 13.71 1.22 12.11
N SER A 623 13.54 2.22 11.25
CA SER A 623 12.79 3.43 11.61
C SER A 623 11.32 3.17 11.97
N GLU A 624 10.65 2.27 11.24
CA GLU A 624 9.25 1.93 11.48
C GLU A 624 9.05 1.21 12.81
N LEU A 625 9.92 0.24 13.14
CA LEU A 625 9.88 -0.46 14.43
C LEU A 625 10.29 0.45 15.58
N GLY A 626 11.34 1.25 15.41
CA GLY A 626 11.78 2.25 16.37
C GLY A 626 10.67 3.24 16.68
N GLY A 627 10.02 3.76 15.65
CA GLY A 627 8.88 4.64 15.81
C GLY A 627 7.71 3.98 16.55
N LYS A 628 7.37 2.73 16.22
CA LYS A 628 6.35 1.96 16.93
C LYS A 628 6.69 1.71 18.40
N LEU A 629 7.96 1.41 18.72
CA LEU A 629 8.43 1.20 20.10
C LEU A 629 8.22 2.45 20.96
N ILE A 630 8.61 3.61 20.44
CA ILE A 630 8.45 4.90 21.14
C ILE A 630 6.96 5.27 21.27
N ALA A 631 6.17 5.00 20.24
CA ALA A 631 4.76 5.41 20.17
C ALA A 631 3.78 4.53 20.96
N GLU A 632 3.89 3.21 20.81
CA GLU A 632 2.98 2.25 21.41
C GLU A 632 3.43 1.89 22.84
N GLY A 633 4.73 2.02 23.15
CA GLY A 633 5.31 1.70 24.45
C GLY A 633 4.94 0.29 24.91
N LYS A 634 4.47 0.15 26.16
CA LYS A 634 4.00 -1.15 26.69
C LYS A 634 2.78 -1.73 25.96
N ASN A 635 2.05 -0.91 25.20
CA ASN A 635 0.88 -1.37 24.42
C ASN A 635 1.27 -1.97 23.06
N LEU A 636 2.56 -2.03 22.73
CA LEU A 636 3.03 -2.69 21.51
C LEU A 636 2.56 -4.15 21.50
N GLU A 637 2.08 -4.61 20.34
CA GLU A 637 1.59 -5.98 20.20
C GLU A 637 2.69 -7.03 20.43
N ALA A 638 3.96 -6.73 20.11
CA ALA A 638 5.11 -7.62 20.29
C ALA A 638 5.32 -8.02 21.75
N ASP A 639 5.64 -9.28 22.00
CA ASP A 639 6.05 -9.79 23.32
C ASP A 639 7.59 -9.76 23.45
N MET A 640 8.28 -9.90 22.32
CA MET A 640 9.74 -9.80 22.19
C MET A 640 10.06 -8.93 20.97
N VAL A 641 11.15 -8.17 21.04
CA VAL A 641 11.67 -7.41 19.91
C VAL A 641 13.14 -7.68 19.67
N THR A 642 13.55 -7.61 18.40
CA THR A 642 14.96 -7.43 18.03
C THR A 642 15.10 -6.06 17.38
N MET A 643 16.01 -5.24 17.90
CA MET A 643 16.13 -3.84 17.51
C MET A 643 17.53 -3.30 17.82
N SER A 644 17.93 -2.21 17.16
CA SER A 644 19.21 -1.55 17.44
C SER A 644 19.26 -1.11 18.90
N SER A 645 20.37 -1.36 19.59
CA SER A 645 20.45 -1.21 21.06
C SER A 645 20.11 0.22 21.53
N PHE A 646 20.45 1.24 20.73
CA PHE A 646 20.14 2.64 21.07
C PHE A 646 18.64 2.95 21.09
N TYR A 647 17.85 2.30 20.24
CA TYR A 647 16.39 2.42 20.26
C TYR A 647 15.81 1.74 21.50
N LEU A 648 16.36 0.60 21.89
CA LEU A 648 15.95 -0.09 23.12
C LEU A 648 16.26 0.74 24.36
N ASP A 649 17.46 1.32 24.44
CA ASP A 649 17.87 2.24 25.51
C ASP A 649 16.91 3.43 25.60
N SER A 650 16.64 4.09 24.47
CA SER A 650 15.78 5.27 24.43
C SER A 650 14.33 4.94 24.76
N ALA A 651 13.83 3.81 24.28
CA ALA A 651 12.48 3.36 24.59
C ALA A 651 12.34 2.93 26.06
N GLN A 652 13.39 2.37 26.65
CA GLN A 652 13.43 2.06 28.09
C GLN A 652 13.43 3.33 28.94
N GLU A 653 14.21 4.34 28.55
CA GLU A 653 14.26 5.63 29.26
C GLU A 653 12.92 6.38 29.20
N GLN A 654 12.27 6.40 28.03
CA GLN A 654 11.00 7.12 27.84
C GLN A 654 9.77 6.38 28.38
N ASN A 655 9.69 5.06 28.18
CA ASN A 655 8.48 4.27 28.40
C ASN A 655 8.63 3.16 29.47
N SER A 656 9.85 2.88 29.96
CA SER A 656 10.15 1.80 30.92
C SER A 656 9.50 0.47 30.53
N MET A 657 9.74 0.03 29.30
CA MET A 657 8.91 -0.97 28.62
C MET A 657 9.46 -2.40 28.60
N PHE A 658 10.71 -2.63 28.96
CA PHE A 658 11.36 -3.96 28.95
C PHE A 658 11.60 -4.50 30.35
N LYS A 659 11.59 -5.84 30.48
CA LYS A 659 11.99 -6.55 31.69
C LYS A 659 13.49 -6.80 31.73
N ASP A 660 14.04 -6.87 32.93
CA ASP A 660 15.38 -7.39 33.16
C ASP A 660 15.46 -8.84 32.68
N LEU A 661 16.56 -9.19 32.02
CA LEU A 661 16.82 -10.53 31.52
C LEU A 661 17.06 -11.49 32.68
N THR A 662 16.53 -12.70 32.58
CA THR A 662 16.67 -13.74 33.63
C THR A 662 17.89 -14.64 33.43
N PHE A 663 18.65 -14.42 32.37
CA PHE A 663 19.84 -15.19 32.00
C PHE A 663 21.05 -14.26 31.91
N ASP A 664 22.19 -14.76 32.34
CA ASP A 664 23.45 -14.03 32.32
C ASP A 664 24.15 -14.19 30.97
N TYR A 665 24.84 -13.15 30.52
CA TYR A 665 25.73 -13.20 29.37
C TYR A 665 26.94 -12.28 29.60
N THR A 666 28.00 -12.44 28.80
CA THR A 666 29.22 -11.61 28.93
C THR A 666 29.70 -11.17 27.56
N THR A 667 29.54 -9.89 27.25
CA THR A 667 29.96 -9.27 26.00
C THR A 667 31.45 -8.93 26.00
N LEU A 668 32.04 -8.81 24.81
CA LEU A 668 33.43 -8.35 24.64
C LEU A 668 33.64 -6.86 24.99
N SER A 669 32.56 -6.08 25.02
CA SER A 669 32.55 -4.65 25.24
C SER A 669 31.50 -4.31 26.30
N GLU A 670 31.91 -3.58 27.35
CA GLU A 670 31.01 -3.13 28.42
C GLU A 670 29.90 -2.21 27.87
N ASN A 671 30.16 -1.47 26.79
CA ASN A 671 29.18 -0.57 26.17
C ASN A 671 28.01 -1.31 25.49
N ASP A 672 28.18 -2.60 25.18
CA ASP A 672 27.15 -3.44 24.57
C ASP A 672 26.38 -4.27 25.63
N SER A 673 26.71 -4.11 26.91
CA SER A 673 26.08 -4.84 28.03
C SER A 673 24.92 -4.06 28.63
N SER A 674 23.82 -4.76 28.93
CA SER A 674 22.60 -4.19 29.52
C SER A 674 21.83 -5.22 30.33
N ASP A 675 21.14 -4.78 31.38
CA ASP A 675 20.32 -5.66 32.22
C ASP A 675 19.03 -6.12 31.51
N PHE A 676 18.56 -5.42 30.47
CA PHE A 676 17.23 -5.63 29.86
C PHE A 676 17.25 -6.00 28.37
N TYR A 677 18.42 -6.07 27.74
CA TYR A 677 18.57 -6.59 26.37
C TYR A 677 19.86 -7.37 26.23
N ALA A 678 19.96 -8.22 25.21
CA ALA A 678 21.17 -8.98 24.88
C ALA A 678 21.54 -8.81 23.39
N PRO A 679 22.80 -8.48 23.05
CA PRO A 679 23.25 -8.34 21.65
C PRO A 679 23.12 -9.61 20.79
N ILE A 680 22.42 -9.53 19.66
CA ILE A 680 22.24 -10.64 18.71
C ILE A 680 23.22 -10.56 17.56
N THR A 681 23.41 -9.38 16.95
CA THR A 681 24.30 -9.19 15.80
C THR A 681 25.08 -7.89 15.94
N LYS A 682 26.25 -7.86 15.30
CA LYS A 682 27.07 -6.66 15.16
C LYS A 682 27.31 -6.43 13.66
N GLN A 683 26.91 -5.27 13.16
CA GLN A 683 26.84 -4.96 11.74
C GLN A 683 27.77 -3.80 11.42
N GLU A 684 28.65 -3.96 10.43
CA GLU A 684 29.56 -2.92 9.98
C GLU A 684 29.15 -2.34 8.62
N GLY A 685 29.36 -1.03 8.47
CA GLY A 685 29.21 -0.35 7.19
C GLY A 685 30.46 -0.51 6.31
N ALA A 686 30.26 -0.64 5.01
CA ALA A 686 31.33 -0.65 4.02
C ALA A 686 30.85 -0.08 2.67
N ILE A 687 31.82 0.27 1.83
CA ILE A 687 31.56 0.62 0.44
C ILE A 687 31.48 -0.67 -0.36
N ILE A 688 30.49 -0.76 -1.23
CA ILE A 688 30.15 -1.92 -2.05
C ILE A 688 30.30 -1.51 -3.50
N VAL A 689 30.95 -2.33 -4.33
CA VAL A 689 31.22 -1.99 -5.72
C VAL A 689 30.84 -3.11 -6.69
N ASN A 690 30.26 -2.75 -7.83
CA ASN A 690 30.07 -3.65 -8.96
C ASN A 690 31.29 -3.56 -9.89
N THR A 691 32.09 -4.62 -9.89
CA THR A 691 33.38 -4.65 -10.59
C THR A 691 33.25 -4.63 -12.12
N GLU A 692 32.11 -5.08 -12.66
CA GLU A 692 31.82 -4.99 -14.09
C GLU A 692 31.40 -3.56 -14.46
N LEU A 693 30.49 -2.97 -13.68
CA LEU A 693 29.95 -1.64 -13.96
C LEU A 693 31.00 -0.53 -13.81
N LEU A 694 31.91 -0.65 -12.84
CA LEU A 694 33.06 0.25 -12.71
C LEU A 694 33.94 0.22 -13.98
N LYS A 695 34.22 -0.97 -14.52
CA LYS A 695 35.01 -1.13 -15.75
C LYS A 695 34.28 -0.60 -16.98
N GLU A 696 32.99 -0.90 -17.10
CA GLU A 696 32.16 -0.45 -18.24
C GLU A 696 32.07 1.07 -18.31
N ASN A 697 32.00 1.74 -17.16
CA ASN A 697 31.86 3.20 -17.08
C ASN A 697 33.20 3.94 -16.90
N ASN A 698 34.33 3.22 -16.85
CA ASN A 698 35.67 3.76 -16.58
C ASN A 698 35.71 4.59 -15.27
N LEU A 699 35.11 4.07 -14.21
CA LEU A 699 35.10 4.66 -12.89
C LEU A 699 36.25 4.09 -12.06
N ASP A 700 36.90 4.94 -11.27
CA ASP A 700 37.89 4.49 -10.31
C ASP A 700 37.22 3.69 -9.18
N THR A 701 38.00 2.85 -8.49
CA THR A 701 37.49 2.16 -7.30
C THR A 701 37.67 3.09 -6.10
N PRO A 702 36.60 3.47 -5.39
CA PRO A 702 36.70 4.35 -4.22
C PRO A 702 37.50 3.66 -3.11
N THR A 703 38.22 4.45 -2.33
CA THR A 703 39.04 3.98 -1.19
C THR A 703 38.52 4.49 0.15
N CYS A 704 37.82 5.63 0.14
CA CYS A 704 37.25 6.27 1.30
C CYS A 704 35.81 6.74 1.01
N ILE A 705 35.04 7.06 2.05
CA ILE A 705 33.67 7.56 1.90
C ILE A 705 33.68 8.92 1.20
N LYS A 706 34.69 9.76 1.46
CA LYS A 706 34.86 11.05 0.78
C LYS A 706 34.99 10.93 -0.74
N ASP A 707 35.53 9.82 -1.26
CA ASP A 707 35.63 9.60 -2.72
C ASP A 707 34.24 9.54 -3.39
N LEU A 708 33.19 9.16 -2.65
CA LEU A 708 31.81 9.13 -3.16
C LEU A 708 31.27 10.54 -3.50
N ALA A 709 31.89 11.60 -2.97
CA ALA A 709 31.57 12.97 -3.34
C ALA A 709 32.12 13.37 -4.73
N ASP A 710 33.00 12.57 -5.34
CA ASP A 710 33.57 12.89 -6.65
C ASP A 710 32.49 12.85 -7.75
N PRO A 711 32.35 13.93 -8.56
CA PRO A 711 31.40 13.98 -9.67
C PRO A 711 31.50 12.84 -10.69
N GLN A 712 32.61 12.09 -10.74
CA GLN A 712 32.73 10.89 -11.58
C GLN A 712 31.62 9.86 -11.28
N TYR A 713 31.15 9.82 -10.03
CA TYR A 713 30.14 8.86 -9.58
C TYR A 713 28.70 9.38 -9.68
N LYS A 714 28.48 10.51 -10.36
CA LYS A 714 27.15 11.08 -10.53
C LYS A 714 26.16 10.07 -11.12
N ASP A 715 25.00 9.95 -10.46
CA ASP A 715 23.92 9.01 -10.74
C ASP A 715 24.35 7.52 -10.65
N MET A 716 25.51 7.22 -10.05
CA MET A 716 26.12 5.89 -9.98
C MET A 716 26.42 5.44 -8.54
N ILE A 717 25.95 6.18 -7.54
CA ILE A 717 26.03 5.83 -6.13
C ILE A 717 24.63 5.55 -5.58
N SER A 718 24.53 4.59 -4.65
CA SER A 718 23.37 4.45 -3.77
C SER A 718 23.78 4.54 -2.31
N VAL A 719 23.08 5.37 -1.54
CA VAL A 719 23.24 5.51 -0.09
C VAL A 719 21.88 5.44 0.57
N THR A 720 21.82 5.46 1.89
CA THR A 720 20.56 5.41 2.62
C THR A 720 20.20 6.75 3.27
N ASP A 721 18.91 6.96 3.49
CA ASP A 721 18.39 8.07 4.28
C ASP A 721 18.42 7.74 5.78
N ILE A 722 18.96 8.65 6.59
CA ILE A 722 19.02 8.53 8.06
C ILE A 722 17.65 8.63 8.73
N LYS A 723 16.62 9.15 8.05
CA LYS A 723 15.24 9.10 8.56
C LYS A 723 14.64 7.69 8.49
N SER A 724 15.15 6.84 7.60
CA SER A 724 14.55 5.54 7.28
C SER A 724 15.44 4.34 7.66
N SER A 725 16.77 4.54 7.71
CA SER A 725 17.76 3.47 7.91
C SER A 725 18.89 3.86 8.86
N SER A 726 19.20 2.97 9.82
CA SER A 726 20.35 3.11 10.72
C SER A 726 21.70 2.95 10.01
N THR A 727 21.75 2.30 8.84
CA THR A 727 22.97 2.19 8.03
C THR A 727 23.49 3.55 7.58
N ALA A 728 22.61 4.52 7.33
CA ALA A 728 23.00 5.88 6.97
C ALA A 728 23.77 6.56 8.11
N TRP A 729 23.43 6.20 9.36
CA TRP A 729 24.11 6.73 10.54
C TRP A 729 25.56 6.26 10.64
N LEU A 730 25.87 5.04 10.18
CA LEU A 730 27.25 4.54 10.05
C LEU A 730 28.07 5.42 9.10
N LEU A 731 27.50 5.79 7.95
CA LEU A 731 28.13 6.67 6.97
C LEU A 731 28.36 8.07 7.55
N ILE A 732 27.31 8.66 8.13
CA ILE A 732 27.37 10.03 8.67
C ILE A 732 28.35 10.09 9.84
N GLN A 733 28.36 9.09 10.72
CA GLN A 733 29.31 9.06 11.82
C GLN A 733 30.75 8.95 11.33
N ALA A 734 31.01 8.10 10.33
CA ALA A 734 32.35 7.97 9.77
C ALA A 734 32.86 9.32 9.25
N LEU A 735 32.00 10.09 8.57
CA LEU A 735 32.33 11.44 8.11
C LEU A 735 32.50 12.44 9.26
N VAL A 736 31.57 12.48 10.22
CA VAL A 736 31.61 13.41 11.36
C VAL A 736 32.83 13.14 12.24
N SER A 737 33.16 11.87 12.49
CA SER A 737 34.29 11.48 13.33
C SER A 737 35.65 11.82 12.71
N GLU A 738 35.77 11.80 11.38
CA GLU A 738 37.04 12.05 10.69
C GLU A 738 37.20 13.52 10.28
N TYR A 739 36.12 14.17 9.82
CA TYR A 739 36.16 15.50 9.22
C TYR A 739 35.45 16.60 10.04
N GLY A 740 34.69 16.24 11.06
CA GLY A 740 33.84 17.16 11.83
C GLY A 740 32.50 17.48 11.13
N GLU A 741 31.56 18.08 11.86
CA GLU A 741 30.16 18.25 11.42
C GLU A 741 30.00 19.11 10.14
N GLU A 742 30.70 20.24 10.05
CA GLU A 742 30.55 21.19 8.93
C GLU A 742 31.10 20.62 7.61
N GLU A 743 32.28 20.01 7.64
CA GLU A 743 32.87 19.37 6.46
C GLU A 743 32.13 18.08 6.10
N ALA A 744 31.65 17.31 7.08
CA ALA A 744 30.80 16.15 6.84
C ALA A 744 29.50 16.54 6.12
N GLN A 745 28.87 17.66 6.49
CA GLN A 745 27.68 18.17 5.80
C GLN A 745 27.97 18.50 4.33
N ASN A 746 29.11 19.14 4.03
CA ASN A 746 29.49 19.47 2.65
C ASN A 746 29.75 18.20 1.83
N ILE A 747 30.52 17.25 2.36
CA ILE A 747 30.78 15.96 1.71
C ILE A 747 29.46 15.21 1.48
N LEU A 748 28.59 15.19 2.48
CA LEU A 748 27.29 14.53 2.38
C LEU A 748 26.40 15.18 1.32
N SER A 749 26.46 16.50 1.16
CA SER A 749 25.72 17.23 0.12
C SER A 749 26.17 16.81 -1.28
N ASP A 750 27.49 16.67 -1.49
CA ASP A 750 28.04 16.18 -2.76
C ASP A 750 27.71 14.69 -2.99
N ILE A 751 27.73 13.85 -1.94
CA ILE A 751 27.31 12.45 -2.01
C ILE A 751 25.82 12.35 -2.40
N TYR A 752 24.94 13.14 -1.76
CA TYR A 752 23.52 13.16 -2.09
C TYR A 752 23.29 13.69 -3.51
N ALA A 753 24.02 14.71 -3.95
CA ALA A 753 23.96 15.18 -5.33
C ALA A 753 24.42 14.13 -6.36
N ASN A 754 25.36 13.24 -5.98
CA ASN A 754 25.79 12.13 -6.82
C ASN A 754 24.85 10.92 -6.74
N ALA A 755 24.21 10.66 -5.60
CA ALA A 755 23.24 9.59 -5.44
C ALA A 755 21.93 9.90 -6.17
N GLY A 756 21.49 11.15 -6.14
CA GLY A 756 20.23 11.61 -6.71
C GLY A 756 19.06 10.77 -6.20
N ASP A 757 18.28 10.20 -7.12
CA ASP A 757 17.14 9.32 -6.80
C ASP A 757 17.50 7.95 -6.20
N ASN A 758 18.78 7.67 -5.92
CA ASN A 758 19.25 6.40 -5.34
C ASN A 758 19.56 6.51 -3.83
N ILE A 759 18.89 7.43 -3.14
CA ILE A 759 18.83 7.48 -1.69
C ILE A 759 17.73 6.52 -1.24
N GLU A 760 18.11 5.45 -0.55
CA GLU A 760 17.22 4.35 -0.20
C GLU A 760 16.75 4.39 1.25
N ASP A 761 15.57 3.83 1.50
CA ASP A 761 15.01 3.73 2.85
C ASP A 761 15.54 2.55 3.67
N SER A 762 16.23 1.59 3.04
CA SER A 762 16.63 0.31 3.64
C SER A 762 18.14 0.10 3.60
N GLY A 763 18.72 -0.41 4.70
CA GLY A 763 20.15 -0.69 4.84
C GLY A 763 20.72 -1.69 3.82
N SER A 764 19.91 -2.64 3.37
CA SER A 764 20.28 -3.65 2.37
C SER A 764 20.01 -3.21 0.92
N ALA A 765 19.32 -2.08 0.72
CA ALA A 765 18.93 -1.63 -0.62
C ALA A 765 20.09 -1.19 -1.52
N PRO A 766 21.11 -0.45 -1.02
CA PRO A 766 22.27 -0.08 -1.84
C PRO A 766 22.96 -1.29 -2.45
N LEU A 767 23.17 -2.36 -1.68
CA LEU A 767 23.75 -3.59 -2.18
C LEU A 767 22.90 -4.21 -3.29
N LYS A 768 21.57 -4.28 -3.10
CA LYS A 768 20.66 -4.85 -4.09
C LYS A 768 20.62 -4.04 -5.39
N LYS A 769 20.77 -2.70 -5.34
CA LYS A 769 20.93 -1.88 -6.54
C LYS A 769 22.29 -2.09 -7.23
N VAL A 770 23.37 -2.24 -6.46
CA VAL A 770 24.70 -2.56 -7.00
C VAL A 770 24.69 -3.95 -7.65
N ARG A 771 24.04 -4.94 -7.02
CA ARG A 771 23.75 -6.26 -7.60
C ARG A 771 22.98 -6.08 -8.90
N ALA A 772 21.81 -5.43 -8.87
CA ALA A 772 20.96 -5.22 -10.05
C ALA A 772 21.63 -4.46 -11.20
N GLY A 773 22.79 -3.81 -10.95
CA GLY A 773 23.52 -3.02 -11.95
C GLY A 773 22.85 -1.67 -12.24
N GLU A 774 22.10 -1.13 -11.28
CA GLU A 774 21.51 0.20 -11.36
C GLU A 774 22.51 1.29 -10.96
N VAL A 775 23.39 0.99 -10.01
CA VAL A 775 24.48 1.85 -9.55
C VAL A 775 25.78 1.06 -9.49
N ALA A 776 26.91 1.75 -9.63
CA ALA A 776 28.23 1.11 -9.62
C ALA A 776 28.78 0.96 -8.21
N VAL A 777 28.42 1.88 -7.33
CA VAL A 777 28.90 1.95 -5.96
C VAL A 777 27.71 2.11 -5.01
N GLY A 778 27.78 1.48 -3.84
CA GLY A 778 26.81 1.69 -2.78
C GLY A 778 27.49 1.74 -1.41
N PHE A 779 26.85 2.36 -0.43
CA PHE A 779 27.25 2.21 0.98
C PHE A 779 26.21 1.37 1.70
N GLY A 780 26.63 0.24 2.27
CA GLY A 780 25.71 -0.73 2.87
C GLY A 780 26.40 -1.59 3.92
N LEU A 781 25.76 -2.72 4.25
CA LEU A 781 26.27 -3.65 5.26
C LEU A 781 27.35 -4.56 4.67
N ARG A 782 28.51 -4.58 5.31
CA ARG A 782 29.73 -5.26 4.83
C ARG A 782 29.53 -6.76 4.63
N HIS A 783 28.88 -7.42 5.58
CA HIS A 783 28.74 -8.87 5.60
C HIS A 783 27.96 -9.41 4.38
N GLN A 784 26.98 -8.66 3.89
CA GLN A 784 26.20 -9.03 2.71
C GLN A 784 27.05 -8.98 1.43
N ALA A 785 27.94 -8.00 1.31
CA ALA A 785 28.86 -7.90 0.17
C ALA A 785 29.94 -8.99 0.18
N VAL A 786 30.37 -9.42 1.37
CA VAL A 786 31.29 -10.57 1.52
C VAL A 786 30.62 -11.84 1.00
N ALA A 787 29.37 -12.09 1.38
CA ALA A 787 28.62 -13.27 0.93
C ALA A 787 28.48 -13.30 -0.61
N ASP A 788 28.10 -12.18 -1.25
CA ASP A 788 27.96 -12.12 -2.71
C ASP A 788 29.26 -12.39 -3.47
N LYS A 789 30.37 -11.91 -2.92
CA LYS A 789 31.70 -12.14 -3.49
C LYS A 789 32.06 -13.62 -3.43
N GLU A 790 31.70 -14.31 -2.34
CA GLU A 790 31.90 -15.75 -2.19
C GLU A 790 31.00 -16.57 -3.12
N GLU A 791 29.79 -16.09 -3.42
CA GLU A 791 28.88 -16.68 -4.40
C GLU A 791 29.33 -16.48 -5.87
N GLY A 792 30.35 -15.64 -6.10
CA GLY A 792 30.93 -15.39 -7.41
C GLY A 792 30.16 -14.36 -8.25
N LEU A 793 29.32 -13.55 -7.61
CA LEU A 793 28.70 -12.39 -8.25
C LEU A 793 29.76 -11.32 -8.56
N PRO A 794 29.52 -10.39 -9.51
CA PRO A 794 30.48 -9.33 -9.88
C PRO A 794 30.58 -8.21 -8.82
N ILE A 795 30.48 -8.56 -7.54
CA ILE A 795 30.43 -7.66 -6.39
C ILE A 795 31.73 -7.77 -5.60
N ASP A 796 32.24 -6.62 -5.17
CA ASP A 796 33.35 -6.52 -4.23
C ASP A 796 33.03 -5.47 -3.16
N TYR A 797 33.85 -5.39 -2.12
CA TYR A 797 33.70 -4.46 -1.02
C TYR A 797 35.01 -3.71 -0.74
N VAL A 798 34.88 -2.49 -0.22
CA VAL A 798 35.99 -1.65 0.21
C VAL A 798 35.73 -1.17 1.62
N ASP A 799 36.69 -1.44 2.50
CA ASP A 799 36.69 -0.93 3.87
C ASP A 799 37.17 0.54 3.86
N PRO A 800 36.31 1.50 4.25
CA PRO A 800 36.63 2.92 4.14
C PRO A 800 37.71 3.34 5.14
N THR A 801 38.62 4.21 4.71
CA THR A 801 39.70 4.72 5.59
C THR A 801 39.20 5.56 6.76
N GLU A 802 38.01 6.17 6.65
CA GLU A 802 37.33 6.85 7.76
C GLU A 802 36.96 5.89 8.90
N GLY A 803 36.91 4.58 8.63
CA GLY A 803 36.65 3.51 9.58
C GLY A 803 35.33 2.78 9.35
N ASN A 804 35.34 1.48 9.61
CA ASN A 804 34.15 0.63 9.66
C ASN A 804 33.49 0.79 11.03
N PHE A 805 32.49 1.66 11.11
CA PHE A 805 31.65 1.78 12.32
C PHE A 805 30.67 0.61 12.39
N SER A 806 30.40 0.16 13.62
CA SER A 806 29.53 -0.99 13.88
C SER A 806 28.31 -0.64 14.72
N LEU A 807 27.12 -1.07 14.30
CA LEU A 807 25.89 -1.05 15.10
C LEU A 807 25.60 -2.42 15.70
N THR A 808 25.05 -2.42 16.90
CA THR A 808 24.62 -3.62 17.61
C THR A 808 23.10 -3.72 17.55
N GLU A 809 22.60 -4.88 17.11
CA GLU A 809 21.19 -5.25 17.15
C GLU A 809 20.99 -6.22 18.32
N SER A 810 20.01 -5.96 19.19
CA SER A 810 19.81 -6.70 20.44
C SER A 810 18.38 -7.24 20.56
N VAL A 811 18.22 -8.32 21.33
CA VAL A 811 16.91 -8.86 21.73
C VAL A 811 16.49 -8.26 23.06
N ALA A 812 15.22 -7.88 23.19
CA ALA A 812 14.61 -7.44 24.44
C ALA A 812 13.18 -7.99 24.59
N VAL A 813 12.77 -8.27 25.83
CA VAL A 813 11.45 -8.79 26.17
C VAL A 813 10.59 -7.71 26.80
N LEU A 814 9.36 -7.52 26.30
CA LEU A 814 8.48 -6.47 26.81
C LEU A 814 7.92 -6.81 28.19
N ASP A 815 7.84 -5.79 29.04
CA ASP A 815 7.20 -5.83 30.34
C ASP A 815 5.68 -5.70 30.21
N LYS A 816 5.04 -6.83 29.96
CA LYS A 816 3.58 -6.98 29.94
C LYS A 816 3.09 -7.70 31.20
N ASP A 817 1.87 -7.36 31.62
CA ASP A 817 1.16 -7.93 32.79
C ASP A 817 0.81 -9.44 32.67
N ASN A 818 1.30 -10.14 31.63
CA ASN A 818 0.98 -11.53 31.34
C ASN A 818 2.19 -12.45 31.59
N GLY A 819 2.34 -12.90 32.85
CA GLY A 819 3.51 -13.64 33.35
C GLY A 819 3.94 -14.80 32.46
N ASP A 820 3.03 -15.75 32.17
CA ASP A 820 3.36 -16.98 31.43
C ASP A 820 3.91 -16.71 30.02
N LYS A 821 3.43 -15.66 29.34
CA LYS A 821 3.94 -15.27 28.01
C LYS A 821 5.28 -14.58 28.08
N ALA A 822 5.47 -13.72 29.08
CA ALA A 822 6.74 -13.04 29.27
C ALA A 822 7.86 -14.04 29.59
N ASP A 823 7.56 -15.06 30.40
CA ASP A 823 8.51 -16.13 30.74
C ASP A 823 8.88 -16.95 29.50
N LYS A 824 7.88 -17.35 28.68
CA LYS A 824 8.14 -18.01 27.39
C LYS A 824 8.95 -17.14 26.42
N ALA A 825 8.65 -15.85 26.32
CA ALA A 825 9.41 -14.92 25.49
C ALA A 825 10.86 -14.80 25.97
N MET A 826 11.08 -14.84 27.30
CA MET A 826 12.41 -14.84 27.91
C MET A 826 13.18 -16.13 27.60
N GLU A 827 12.52 -17.30 27.66
CA GLU A 827 13.13 -18.57 27.23
C GLU A 827 13.50 -18.56 25.75
N MET A 828 12.64 -18.00 24.89
CA MET A 828 12.94 -17.84 23.46
C MET A 828 14.10 -16.88 23.22
N ALA A 829 14.17 -15.76 23.94
CA ALA A 829 15.29 -14.81 23.88
C ALA A 829 16.60 -15.50 24.29
N GLN A 830 16.60 -16.25 25.39
CA GLN A 830 17.74 -17.05 25.84
C GLN A 830 18.16 -18.07 24.78
N CYS A 831 17.20 -18.77 24.17
CA CYS A 831 17.46 -19.74 23.11
C CYS A 831 18.17 -19.11 21.89
N ILE A 832 17.73 -17.93 21.46
CA ILE A 832 18.36 -17.18 20.37
C ILE A 832 19.82 -16.83 20.72
N ILE A 833 20.06 -16.36 21.94
CA ILE A 833 21.41 -15.96 22.38
C ILE A 833 22.33 -17.17 22.57
N GLU A 834 21.90 -18.22 23.25
CA GLU A 834 22.76 -19.36 23.59
C GLU A 834 23.00 -20.31 22.42
N LYS A 835 21.99 -20.50 21.54
CA LYS A 835 22.02 -21.52 20.49
C LYS A 835 22.01 -20.95 19.08
N GLY A 836 21.49 -19.74 18.89
CA GLY A 836 21.40 -19.10 17.58
C GLY A 836 22.68 -18.43 17.12
N ARG A 837 23.58 -18.07 18.05
CA ARG A 837 24.82 -17.36 17.75
C ARG A 837 25.75 -18.11 16.81
N GLU A 838 25.84 -19.44 16.89
CA GLU A 838 26.67 -20.25 15.98
C GLU A 838 26.17 -20.14 14.52
N GLU A 839 24.85 -20.15 14.30
CA GLU A 839 24.28 -20.00 12.96
C GLU A 839 24.43 -18.55 12.47
N LEU A 840 24.17 -17.57 13.35
CA LEU A 840 24.30 -16.16 13.02
C LEU A 840 25.74 -15.78 12.65
N GLN A 841 26.76 -16.35 13.29
CA GLN A 841 28.17 -16.08 12.97
C GLN A 841 28.59 -16.50 11.56
N LYS A 842 27.86 -17.42 10.92
CA LYS A 842 28.12 -17.79 9.52
C LYS A 842 27.88 -16.62 8.57
N THR A 843 26.93 -15.74 8.91
CA THR A 843 26.58 -14.56 8.11
C THR A 843 27.08 -13.27 8.74
N TYR A 844 27.15 -13.18 10.07
CA TYR A 844 27.57 -12.01 10.85
C TYR A 844 28.88 -12.33 11.58
N PRO A 845 30.05 -12.19 10.91
CA PRO A 845 31.32 -12.77 11.36
C PRO A 845 31.95 -12.10 12.58
N LEU A 846 31.36 -11.02 13.10
CA LEU A 846 31.90 -10.25 14.21
C LEU A 846 31.51 -10.90 15.55
N ALA A 847 32.51 -11.12 16.39
CA ALA A 847 32.32 -11.59 17.74
C ALA A 847 31.66 -10.51 18.61
N VAL A 848 30.75 -10.97 19.46
CA VAL A 848 29.95 -10.16 20.38
C VAL A 848 30.19 -10.62 21.82
N TYR A 849 30.34 -11.93 22.03
CA TYR A 849 30.51 -12.56 23.34
C TYR A 849 31.94 -13.08 23.60
N GLU A 850 32.32 -13.18 24.87
CA GLU A 850 33.58 -13.81 25.25
C GLU A 850 33.62 -15.29 24.81
N GLY A 851 34.69 -15.69 24.12
CA GLY A 851 34.85 -17.05 23.60
C GLY A 851 34.41 -17.23 22.15
N GLU A 852 33.74 -16.24 21.56
CA GLU A 852 33.56 -16.16 20.11
C GLU A 852 34.86 -15.74 19.42
N THR A 853 35.13 -16.30 18.25
CA THR A 853 36.30 -15.95 17.44
C THR A 853 35.83 -15.21 16.21
N ASP A 854 36.35 -14.01 16.02
CA ASP A 854 36.15 -13.28 14.77
C ASP A 854 36.70 -14.11 13.59
N SER A 855 35.94 -14.16 12.49
CA SER A 855 36.39 -14.86 11.29
C SER A 855 37.63 -14.22 10.64
N ASP A 856 38.24 -14.90 9.67
CA ASP A 856 39.30 -14.36 8.81
C ASP A 856 38.88 -13.09 8.03
N ASN A 857 37.57 -12.81 7.94
CA ASN A 857 36.98 -11.68 7.23
C ASN A 857 36.84 -10.42 8.10
N LYS A 858 37.73 -10.13 9.06
CA LYS A 858 37.70 -8.85 9.80
C LYS A 858 37.76 -7.64 8.88
N SER A 859 37.10 -6.55 9.27
CA SER A 859 37.25 -5.25 8.62
C SER A 859 38.68 -4.71 8.77
N ALA A 860 39.14 -3.97 7.76
CA ALA A 860 40.47 -3.37 7.78
C ALA A 860 40.61 -2.23 8.80
N TYR A 861 39.53 -1.48 9.06
CA TYR A 861 39.54 -0.28 9.91
C TYR A 861 38.41 -0.26 10.95
N PRO A 862 38.27 -1.27 11.84
CA PRO A 862 37.17 -1.30 12.81
C PRO A 862 37.20 -0.08 13.74
N LYS A 863 36.09 0.63 13.85
CA LYS A 863 35.89 1.76 14.78
C LYS A 863 34.60 1.57 15.58
N VAL A 864 34.61 2.12 16.80
CA VAL A 864 33.44 2.17 17.69
C VAL A 864 33.10 3.62 17.96
N PHE A 865 31.82 3.90 18.21
CA PHE A 865 31.34 5.23 18.59
C PHE A 865 31.98 5.69 19.92
N GLN A 866 32.46 6.94 19.96
CA GLN A 866 33.07 7.52 21.16
C GLN A 866 32.02 7.92 22.21
N GLU A 867 30.89 8.43 21.73
CA GLU A 867 29.74 8.79 22.56
C GLU A 867 28.67 7.69 22.44
N LYS A 868 27.87 7.53 23.50
CA LYS A 868 26.76 6.58 23.48
C LYS A 868 25.74 7.06 22.43
N LEU A 869 25.29 6.14 21.59
CA LEU A 869 24.24 6.41 20.61
C LEU A 869 22.91 6.71 21.34
N THR A 870 22.34 7.89 21.10
CA THR A 870 21.05 8.32 21.67
C THR A 870 20.13 8.87 20.58
N VAL A 871 18.82 8.95 20.87
CA VAL A 871 17.85 9.59 19.97
C VAL A 871 18.19 11.07 19.74
N ASP A 872 18.65 11.81 20.77
CA ASP A 872 19.07 13.21 20.60
C ASP A 872 20.24 13.36 19.62
N LEU A 873 21.21 12.42 19.66
CA LEU A 873 22.32 12.41 18.70
C LEU A 873 21.83 12.05 17.28
N LEU A 874 20.84 11.15 17.18
CA LEU A 874 20.21 10.82 15.91
C LEU A 874 19.49 12.05 15.33
N GLU A 875 18.71 12.80 16.13
CA GLU A 875 18.07 14.06 15.71
C GLU A 875 19.08 15.05 15.16
N LYS A 876 20.19 15.26 15.88
CA LYS A 876 21.26 16.15 15.43
C LYS A 876 21.85 15.72 14.08
N HIS A 877 22.11 14.42 13.88
CA HIS A 877 22.66 13.92 12.62
C HIS A 877 21.62 13.93 11.49
N GLN A 878 20.33 13.80 11.82
CA GLN A 878 19.24 14.02 10.87
C GLN A 878 19.20 15.47 10.40
N GLU A 879 19.37 16.45 11.30
CA GLU A 879 19.47 17.86 10.90
C GLU A 879 20.65 18.12 9.96
N ILE A 880 21.81 17.49 10.19
CA ILE A 880 22.98 17.57 9.29
C ILE A 880 22.64 17.00 7.91
N SER A 881 22.04 15.81 7.86
CA SER A 881 21.62 15.17 6.61
C SER A 881 20.59 16.00 5.85
N GLU A 882 19.58 16.54 6.53
CA GLU A 882 18.55 17.39 5.93
C GLU A 882 19.08 18.75 5.49
N ALA A 883 20.11 19.28 6.14
CA ALA A 883 20.79 20.49 5.70
C ALA A 883 21.68 20.26 4.47
N ALA A 884 22.14 19.03 4.26
CA ALA A 884 22.93 18.60 3.09
C ALA A 884 22.08 18.39 1.83
N LYS A 885 20.79 18.06 1.98
CA LYS A 885 19.77 18.03 0.91
C LYS A 885 19.31 19.43 0.49
#